data_AF-A0A7I8J2B2-F1
#
_entry.id   AF-A0A7I8J2B2-F1
#
_cell.length_a   1.000
_cell.length_b   1.000
_cell.length_c   1.000
_cell.angle_alpha   90.00
_cell.angle_beta   90.00
_cell.angle_gamma   90.00
#
_symmetry.space_group_name_H-M   'P 1'
#
loop_
_entity.id
_entity.type
_entity.pdbx_description
1 polymer ?
#
loop_
_entity_poly.entity_id
_entity_poly.type
_entity_poly.pdbx_seq_one_letter_code
_entity_poly.pdbx_strand_id
1 'polypeptide(L)'
;MPQRQLTRLHSFRSASATPSLFVHQGKGMLQPHQLLSEFDAVFPRGTSSGLRTASSGRSSGLLRFLSLIPLQEAIVLPPWVALAVRPRPGVWEYIRVNVNELAVEELSVAEYLQFKEELIDGGCHSNFTLELDLEPFNASFPRPSLSKSIGNGVQFLNRHLSSKLFNDKESMEPLLNFLRQHNYNGMTMMLNDRIRSLSALRAALRKAAEHLLAIPADTPYSEFDHRFQELGLEKGWGDCAGRVVEMIYLLLDLLEAPDPCTLESFLGRIPMVFNVVILSPHGYFAQANVLGYPDTGGQIVYILDQVRALENEMLLRIKQQGLNITPGSSSQRLEKVLETEHTHILRVPFRTEKGILRKWISRFEVWPYLETFAEDVANEIAGELQAKPDLIIGNYSDGNLVASLLAHKLGVTQCTIAHALEKTKYPSSDIYWKKFEEQYHFSCQFTADLIAMNHADFIITSTYQEIAGSGQYESHTAFTMPGLYRVVHGIDVFDPKFNIVSPGADMSVYFPYSEKSKRLTALHSEIEELLFSNVENEEHICVLEDRKKPIIFSMARLDRVKNMTGLVELYAKSPRLRELVNLVVVCGDHGKESKDLEEQAEFKKMHSLIKDYNLNGQIRWISAQMNRVRNAELYRYIADTKGAFVQIIVDGVSGFHIDPYNGEKVADILVQFFDKSKADPQHWEKISQAGLQRIYDKYTWKLYSERLMTLSGVYGFWKYVSNLERRETRRYLEMFYALKYRNLAKSVPLAVDEELPVNGAAK
;
A
#
# COMPACT_ATOMS: atom_id res chain seq x y z
N MET A 1 -25.03 8.62 14.93
CA MET A 1 -25.35 8.82 16.36
C MET A 1 -24.18 8.34 17.23
N PRO A 2 -23.21 9.23 17.56
CA PRO A 2 -22.08 8.93 18.46
C PRO A 2 -22.31 9.41 19.92
N GLN A 3 -23.26 10.32 20.15
CA GLN A 3 -23.46 11.02 21.43
C GLN A 3 -23.76 10.18 22.68
N ARG A 4 -23.94 8.85 22.58
CA ARG A 4 -24.29 7.98 23.73
C ARG A 4 -23.10 7.37 24.48
N GLN A 5 -21.86 7.46 23.98
CA GLN A 5 -20.69 6.88 24.69
C GLN A 5 -20.06 7.87 25.68
N LEU A 6 -19.89 9.15 25.29
CA LEU A 6 -19.34 10.21 26.16
C LEU A 6 -20.24 10.59 27.34
N THR A 7 -21.56 10.46 27.22
CA THR A 7 -22.49 10.76 28.33
C THR A 7 -22.29 9.85 29.55
N ARG A 8 -21.65 8.69 29.39
CA ARG A 8 -21.32 7.80 30.52
C ARG A 8 -20.12 8.30 31.32
N LEU A 9 -19.16 9.03 30.72
CA LEU A 9 -17.95 9.51 31.41
C LEU A 9 -18.26 10.54 32.51
N HIS A 10 -19.21 11.45 32.28
CA HIS A 10 -19.62 12.44 33.29
C HIS A 10 -20.24 11.82 34.56
N SER A 11 -20.64 10.54 34.52
CA SER A 11 -21.25 9.84 35.67
C SER A 11 -20.25 9.14 36.60
N PHE A 12 -18.94 9.14 36.27
CA PHE A 12 -17.91 8.39 37.01
C PHE A 12 -16.95 9.28 37.81
N ARG A 13 -17.45 9.98 38.84
CA ARG A 13 -16.64 10.82 39.76
C ARG A 13 -15.80 10.05 40.81
N SER A 14 -15.47 8.75 40.63
CA SER A 14 -14.87 7.96 41.74
C SER A 14 -13.81 6.90 41.38
N ALA A 15 -13.09 7.04 40.28
CA ALA A 15 -11.98 6.12 39.95
C ALA A 15 -10.63 6.84 40.07
N SER A 16 -9.98 6.68 41.23
CA SER A 16 -8.75 7.39 41.62
C SER A 16 -7.44 6.65 41.32
N ALA A 17 -7.46 5.51 40.61
CA ALA A 17 -6.32 4.59 40.59
C ALA A 17 -5.52 4.53 39.27
N THR A 18 -6.13 4.58 38.09
CA THR A 18 -5.39 4.40 36.81
C THR A 18 -4.75 5.66 36.26
N PRO A 19 -5.41 6.84 36.19
CA PRO A 19 -4.74 8.04 35.69
C PRO A 19 -3.57 8.47 36.58
N SER A 20 -3.65 8.21 37.89
CA SER A 20 -2.56 8.40 38.85
C SER A 20 -1.35 7.52 38.55
N LEU A 21 -1.56 6.27 38.14
CA LEU A 21 -0.47 5.36 37.74
C LEU A 21 0.31 5.90 36.54
N PHE A 22 -0.37 6.44 35.52
CA PHE A 22 0.29 7.06 34.37
C PHE A 22 1.08 8.32 34.76
N VAL A 23 0.54 9.14 35.66
CA VAL A 23 1.23 10.34 36.17
C VAL A 23 2.45 9.99 37.02
N HIS A 24 2.42 8.88 37.77
CA HIS A 24 3.57 8.41 38.55
C HIS A 24 4.78 8.00 37.69
N GLN A 25 4.57 7.64 36.43
CA GLN A 25 5.66 7.35 35.48
C GLN A 25 6.34 8.62 34.95
N GLY A 26 5.78 9.79 35.23
CA GLY A 26 6.31 11.09 34.80
C GLY A 26 5.81 11.52 33.42
N LYS A 27 6.40 12.62 32.93
CA LYS A 27 6.08 13.21 31.63
C LYS A 27 6.49 12.25 30.50
N GLY A 28 5.56 11.87 29.63
CA GLY A 28 5.84 10.89 28.58
C GLY A 28 4.67 10.59 27.66
N MET A 29 4.92 9.73 26.67
CA MET A 29 3.91 9.17 25.77
C MET A 29 3.87 7.65 25.93
N LEU A 30 2.67 7.09 26.04
CA LEU A 30 2.42 5.67 26.22
C LEU A 30 1.74 5.09 24.98
N GLN A 31 2.27 3.96 24.51
CA GLN A 31 1.78 3.19 23.37
C GLN A 31 0.74 2.13 23.81
N PRO A 32 -0.06 1.55 22.90
CA PRO A 32 -1.13 0.62 23.25
C PRO A 32 -0.67 -0.56 24.11
N HIS A 33 0.48 -1.17 23.80
CA HIS A 33 1.01 -2.31 24.54
C HIS A 33 1.45 -1.92 25.96
N GLN A 34 1.96 -0.70 26.15
CA GLN A 34 2.32 -0.17 27.46
C GLN A 34 1.04 0.10 28.27
N LEU A 35 0.04 0.73 27.66
CA LEU A 35 -1.27 0.96 28.28
C LEU A 35 -1.90 -0.36 28.74
N LEU A 36 -1.91 -1.39 27.88
CA LEU A 36 -2.42 -2.72 28.20
C LEU A 36 -1.64 -3.38 29.35
N SER A 37 -0.31 -3.30 29.33
CA SER A 37 0.54 -3.83 30.41
C SER A 37 0.22 -3.17 31.75
N GLU A 38 0.03 -1.85 31.78
CA GLU A 38 -0.36 -1.12 32.99
C GLU A 38 -1.75 -1.55 33.48
N PHE A 39 -2.71 -1.74 32.57
CA PHE A 39 -4.03 -2.26 32.95
C PHE A 39 -3.96 -3.69 33.51
N ASP A 40 -3.20 -4.58 32.89
CA ASP A 40 -3.02 -5.97 33.34
C ASP A 40 -2.27 -6.04 34.69
N ALA A 41 -1.33 -5.13 34.95
CA ALA A 41 -0.64 -5.04 36.24
C ALA A 41 -1.59 -4.62 37.39
N VAL A 42 -2.58 -3.76 37.10
CA VAL A 42 -3.62 -3.37 38.06
C VAL A 42 -4.65 -4.48 38.26
N PHE A 43 -4.87 -5.34 37.25
CA PHE A 43 -5.84 -6.45 37.30
C PHE A 43 -5.23 -7.79 36.82
N PRO A 44 -4.42 -8.48 37.64
CA PRO A 44 -3.86 -9.76 37.26
C PRO A 44 -4.97 -10.79 36.99
N ARG A 45 -4.86 -11.51 35.87
CA ARG A 45 -5.85 -12.51 35.36
C ARG A 45 -6.15 -13.70 36.28
N GLY A 46 -5.66 -13.71 37.52
CA GLY A 46 -5.86 -14.75 38.54
C GLY A 46 -6.95 -14.48 39.58
N THR A 47 -7.63 -13.34 39.58
CA THR A 47 -8.70 -13.02 40.55
C THR A 47 -10.11 -13.40 40.06
N SER A 48 -10.24 -14.55 39.38
CA SER A 48 -11.52 -15.06 38.89
C SER A 48 -12.48 -15.58 39.99
N SER A 49 -12.12 -15.50 41.27
CA SER A 49 -13.01 -15.81 42.40
C SER A 49 -13.68 -14.59 43.07
N GLY A 50 -13.33 -13.35 42.68
CA GLY A 50 -14.00 -12.12 43.14
C GLY A 50 -15.00 -11.51 42.14
N LEU A 51 -15.01 -12.01 40.90
CA LEU A 51 -15.72 -11.43 39.75
C LEU A 51 -17.25 -11.64 39.73
N ARG A 52 -17.83 -12.26 40.77
CA ARG A 52 -19.29 -12.42 40.91
C ARG A 52 -19.93 -11.67 42.08
N THR A 53 -19.17 -10.97 42.93
CA THR A 53 -19.70 -10.30 44.13
C THR A 53 -19.35 -8.80 44.25
N ALA A 54 -18.75 -8.18 43.24
CA ALA A 54 -18.55 -6.73 43.20
C ALA A 54 -19.64 -6.01 42.38
N SER A 55 -20.91 -6.25 42.71
CA SER A 55 -22.06 -5.51 42.15
C SER A 55 -22.40 -4.23 42.92
N SER A 56 -21.50 -3.72 43.77
CA SER A 56 -21.81 -2.63 44.72
C SER A 56 -20.88 -1.40 44.70
N GLY A 57 -19.95 -1.27 43.75
CA GLY A 57 -19.03 -0.12 43.70
C GLY A 57 -19.08 0.67 42.39
N ARG A 58 -19.45 1.96 42.43
CA ARG A 58 -19.39 2.91 41.29
C ARG A 58 -17.95 3.14 40.76
N SER A 59 -16.92 2.79 41.53
CA SER A 59 -15.50 2.94 41.20
C SER A 59 -14.98 1.90 40.19
N SER A 60 -15.62 0.74 40.03
CA SER A 60 -15.20 -0.30 39.06
C SER A 60 -15.62 -0.01 37.62
N GLY A 61 -16.55 0.94 37.41
CA GLY A 61 -17.16 1.21 36.11
C GLY A 61 -16.26 1.97 35.13
N LEU A 62 -15.52 2.99 35.58
CA LEU A 62 -14.58 3.75 34.72
C LEU A 62 -13.38 2.90 34.33
N LEU A 63 -12.85 2.10 35.27
CA LEU A 63 -11.71 1.22 35.07
C LEU A 63 -12.02 0.12 34.06
N ARG A 64 -13.19 -0.52 34.23
CA ARG A 64 -13.71 -1.48 33.27
C ARG A 64 -13.99 -0.82 31.92
N PHE A 65 -14.51 0.42 31.89
CA PHE A 65 -14.74 1.18 30.66
C PHE A 65 -13.43 1.47 29.92
N LEU A 66 -12.40 2.02 30.59
CA LEU A 66 -11.09 2.30 29.98
C LEU A 66 -10.39 1.03 29.47
N SER A 67 -10.48 -0.10 30.19
CA SER A 67 -9.96 -1.40 29.71
C SER A 67 -10.71 -1.98 28.51
N LEU A 68 -11.92 -1.47 28.23
CA LEU A 68 -12.76 -1.86 27.09
C LEU A 68 -12.69 -0.85 25.94
N ILE A 69 -12.03 0.29 26.14
CA ILE A 69 -11.87 1.32 25.10
C ILE A 69 -10.60 1.00 24.29
N PRO A 70 -10.67 1.01 22.95
CA PRO A 70 -9.52 0.86 22.08
C PRO A 70 -8.61 2.10 22.08
N LEU A 71 -7.91 2.32 23.19
CA LEU A 71 -6.91 3.38 23.35
C LEU A 71 -5.73 3.13 22.41
N GLN A 72 -5.33 4.16 21.66
CA GLN A 72 -4.23 4.09 20.70
C GLN A 72 -2.96 4.77 21.22
N GLU A 73 -3.11 5.81 22.03
CA GLU A 73 -1.98 6.45 22.69
C GLU A 73 -2.48 7.28 23.88
N ALA A 74 -1.58 7.52 24.83
CA ALA A 74 -1.79 8.47 25.92
C ALA A 74 -0.59 9.41 26.04
N ILE A 75 -0.86 10.68 26.29
CA ILE A 75 0.13 11.74 26.51
C ILE A 75 -0.01 12.21 27.95
N VAL A 76 1.07 12.10 28.71
CA VAL A 76 1.09 12.42 30.15
C VAL A 76 1.86 13.72 30.34
N LEU A 77 1.14 14.78 30.71
CA LEU A 77 1.68 16.07 31.15
C LEU A 77 1.05 16.42 32.50
N PRO A 78 1.67 16.02 33.63
CA PRO A 78 1.04 16.16 34.95
C PRO A 78 0.52 17.59 35.22
N PRO A 79 -0.72 17.75 35.71
CA PRO A 79 -1.65 16.72 36.21
C PRO A 79 -2.59 16.13 35.14
N TRP A 80 -2.36 16.42 33.85
CA TRP A 80 -3.23 16.03 32.74
C TRP A 80 -2.74 14.78 32.01
N VAL A 81 -3.69 13.96 31.58
CA VAL A 81 -3.46 12.84 30.66
C VAL A 81 -4.40 12.99 29.48
N ALA A 82 -3.86 13.24 28.29
CA ALA A 82 -4.63 13.22 27.05
C ALA A 82 -4.64 11.82 26.44
N LEU A 83 -5.79 11.39 25.92
CA LEU A 83 -6.03 10.04 25.41
C LEU A 83 -6.56 10.14 23.97
N ALA A 84 -5.92 9.41 23.05
CA ALA A 84 -6.48 9.17 21.72
C ALA A 84 -7.24 7.85 21.73
N VAL A 85 -8.55 7.95 21.52
CA VAL A 85 -9.47 6.83 21.51
C VAL A 85 -9.88 6.55 20.07
N ARG A 86 -9.83 5.28 19.65
CA ARG A 86 -10.24 4.86 18.30
C ARG A 86 -11.36 3.84 18.35
N PRO A 87 -12.62 4.24 18.59
CA PRO A 87 -13.73 3.31 18.82
C PRO A 87 -13.93 2.29 17.70
N ARG A 88 -13.65 2.71 16.46
CA ARG A 88 -13.68 1.88 15.26
C ARG A 88 -12.75 2.46 14.19
N PRO A 89 -12.36 1.68 13.17
CA PRO A 89 -11.54 2.19 12.07
C PRO A 89 -12.10 3.44 11.42
N GLY A 90 -11.25 4.47 11.30
CA GLY A 90 -11.55 5.78 10.75
C GLY A 90 -12.28 6.74 11.69
N VAL A 91 -12.52 6.36 12.95
CA VAL A 91 -13.21 7.21 13.93
C VAL A 91 -12.34 7.38 15.15
N TRP A 92 -12.08 8.64 15.48
CA TRP A 92 -11.21 9.06 16.57
C TRP A 92 -11.95 10.02 17.49
N GLU A 93 -11.69 9.87 18.78
CA GLU A 93 -12.16 10.76 19.84
C GLU A 93 -10.95 11.12 20.70
N TYR A 94 -10.79 12.40 21.03
CA TYR A 94 -9.69 12.88 21.84
C TYR A 94 -10.24 13.48 23.13
N ILE A 95 -9.69 13.06 24.26
CA ILE A 95 -10.10 13.55 25.58
C ILE A 95 -8.88 13.85 26.43
N ARG A 96 -8.99 14.75 27.40
CA ARG A 96 -8.01 14.88 28.48
C ARG A 96 -8.65 14.69 29.84
N VAL A 97 -7.87 14.13 30.76
CA VAL A 97 -8.29 13.83 32.12
C VAL A 97 -7.37 14.54 33.09
N ASN A 98 -7.93 15.35 33.98
CA ASN A 98 -7.19 15.87 35.14
C ASN A 98 -7.17 14.79 36.21
N VAL A 99 -5.99 14.33 36.59
CA VAL A 99 -5.84 13.21 37.53
C VAL A 99 -6.17 13.61 38.97
N ASN A 100 -6.00 14.88 39.33
CA ASN A 100 -6.30 15.36 40.67
C ASN A 100 -7.80 15.61 40.87
N GLU A 101 -8.46 16.15 39.86
CA GLU A 101 -9.88 16.55 39.92
C GLU A 101 -10.83 15.49 39.34
N LEU A 102 -10.29 14.49 38.64
CA LEU A 102 -11.03 13.50 37.85
C LEU A 102 -12.00 14.15 36.85
N ALA A 103 -11.66 15.35 36.36
CA ALA A 103 -12.38 16.06 35.32
C ALA A 103 -11.98 15.50 33.94
N VAL A 104 -12.96 15.26 33.08
CA VAL A 104 -12.77 14.79 31.70
C VAL A 104 -13.28 15.86 30.76
N GLU A 105 -12.45 16.23 29.79
CA GLU A 105 -12.76 17.23 28.78
C GLU A 105 -12.53 16.63 27.39
N GLU A 106 -13.45 16.90 26.47
CA GLU A 106 -13.28 16.57 25.05
C GLU A 106 -12.32 17.56 24.41
N LEU A 107 -11.44 17.06 23.55
CA LEU A 107 -10.50 17.86 22.79
C LEU A 107 -10.84 17.78 21.31
N SER A 108 -10.75 18.92 20.64
CA SER A 108 -10.59 18.93 19.19
C SER A 108 -9.26 18.28 18.79
N VAL A 109 -9.14 17.88 17.53
CA VAL A 109 -7.89 17.34 16.98
C VAL A 109 -6.73 18.32 17.18
N ALA A 110 -6.96 19.61 16.89
CA ALA A 110 -5.95 20.64 17.04
C ALA A 110 -5.46 20.80 18.50
N GLU A 111 -6.38 20.82 19.47
CA GLU A 111 -6.04 20.91 20.89
C GLU A 111 -5.27 19.67 21.37
N TYR A 112 -5.66 18.47 20.92
CA TYR A 112 -4.94 17.24 21.24
C TYR A 112 -3.51 17.26 20.67
N LEU A 113 -3.33 17.70 19.42
CA LEU A 113 -2.01 17.80 18.81
C LEU A 113 -1.16 18.89 19.45
N GLN A 114 -1.74 20.02 19.86
CA GLN A 114 -1.05 21.04 20.65
C GLN A 114 -0.57 20.46 21.99
N PHE A 115 -1.41 19.70 22.67
CA PHE A 115 -1.02 19.00 23.90
C PHE A 115 0.13 18.00 23.66
N LYS A 116 0.16 17.33 22.50
CA LYS A 116 1.32 16.51 22.08
C LYS A 116 2.59 17.35 21.91
N GLU A 117 2.50 18.52 21.29
CA GLU A 117 3.65 19.40 21.06
C GLU A 117 4.26 19.90 22.39
N GLU A 118 3.45 20.14 23.42
CA GLU A 118 3.92 20.51 24.78
C GLU A 118 4.84 19.46 25.41
N LEU A 119 4.74 18.19 24.97
CA LEU A 119 5.66 17.14 25.38
C LEU A 119 7.11 17.47 24.98
N ILE A 120 7.29 18.15 23.85
CA ILE A 120 8.59 18.45 23.23
C ILE A 120 9.04 19.87 23.53
N ASP A 121 8.20 20.85 23.23
CA ASP A 121 8.58 22.27 23.20
C ASP A 121 8.27 23.00 24.51
N GLY A 122 7.71 22.30 25.51
CA GLY A 122 7.51 22.81 26.87
C GLY A 122 6.51 23.97 26.98
N GLY A 123 5.58 24.09 26.02
CA GLY A 123 4.52 25.11 26.02
C GLY A 123 4.84 26.40 25.25
N CYS A 124 6.00 26.49 24.59
CA CYS A 124 6.33 27.64 23.75
C CYS A 124 5.71 27.49 22.35
N HIS A 125 4.43 27.85 22.21
CA HIS A 125 3.72 27.78 20.93
C HIS A 125 3.57 29.16 20.30
N SER A 126 3.86 29.26 19.00
CA SER A 126 3.41 30.40 18.20
C SER A 126 1.91 30.27 17.96
N ASN A 127 1.17 31.36 18.18
CA ASN A 127 -0.26 31.44 17.87
C ASN A 127 -0.57 31.28 16.37
N PHE A 128 0.43 31.28 15.50
CA PHE A 128 0.29 31.21 14.04
C PHE A 128 1.02 30.01 13.42
N THR A 129 1.10 28.89 14.15
CA THR A 129 1.62 27.64 13.60
C THR A 129 0.72 27.17 12.45
N LEU A 130 1.32 26.75 11.32
CA LEU A 130 0.56 26.28 10.16
C LEU A 130 -0.23 25.02 10.51
N GLU A 131 -1.55 25.09 10.37
CA GLU A 131 -2.45 23.94 10.41
C GLU A 131 -2.85 23.53 9.00
N LEU A 132 -2.68 22.25 8.68
CA LEU A 132 -3.11 21.62 7.44
C LEU A 132 -4.44 20.94 7.68
N ASP A 133 -5.47 21.43 6.99
CA ASP A 133 -6.83 20.92 7.07
C ASP A 133 -7.41 20.76 5.67
N LEU A 134 -7.57 19.51 5.24
CA LEU A 134 -8.12 19.12 3.95
C LEU A 134 -9.60 18.74 4.03
N GLU A 135 -10.22 18.73 5.20
CA GLU A 135 -11.63 18.38 5.33
C GLU A 135 -12.56 19.33 4.55
N PRO A 136 -12.40 20.68 4.63
CA PRO A 136 -13.26 21.62 3.92
C PRO A 136 -13.21 21.45 2.40
N PHE A 137 -12.02 21.17 1.88
CA PHE A 137 -11.77 20.98 0.43
C PHE A 137 -12.40 19.68 -0.12
N ASN A 138 -12.81 18.78 0.76
CA ASN A 138 -13.45 17.51 0.41
C ASN A 138 -14.93 17.46 0.83
N ALA A 139 -15.54 18.60 1.19
CA ALA A 139 -16.91 18.64 1.72
C ALA A 139 -17.98 18.37 0.65
N SER A 140 -17.71 18.73 -0.61
CA SER A 140 -18.58 18.44 -1.76
C SER A 140 -18.57 16.96 -2.17
N PHE A 141 -17.56 16.20 -1.74
CA PHE A 141 -17.39 14.80 -2.08
C PHE A 141 -18.20 13.92 -1.11
N PRO A 142 -19.10 13.06 -1.62
CA PRO A 142 -19.84 12.14 -0.77
C PRO A 142 -18.89 11.14 -0.13
N ARG A 143 -19.13 10.80 1.15
CA ARG A 143 -18.28 9.86 1.90
C ARG A 143 -19.10 8.69 2.46
N PRO A 144 -18.61 7.45 2.35
CA PRO A 144 -19.17 6.33 3.11
C PRO A 144 -18.92 6.52 4.61
N SER A 145 -19.83 6.02 5.45
CA SER A 145 -19.71 6.10 6.92
C SER A 145 -19.47 4.74 7.60
N LEU A 146 -19.52 3.65 6.81
CA LEU A 146 -19.39 2.28 7.28
C LEU A 146 -17.96 1.79 7.08
N SER A 147 -17.32 1.27 8.13
CA SER A 147 -15.92 0.80 8.08
C SER A 147 -15.70 -0.34 7.07
N LYS A 148 -16.75 -1.10 6.71
CA LYS A 148 -16.70 -2.13 5.65
C LYS A 148 -16.53 -1.55 4.24
N SER A 149 -16.80 -0.26 4.05
CA SER A 149 -16.70 0.43 2.76
C SER A 149 -15.29 0.98 2.50
N ILE A 150 -14.44 1.06 3.53
CA ILE A 150 -13.05 1.52 3.40
C ILE A 150 -12.30 0.63 2.40
N GLY A 151 -11.60 1.24 1.44
CA GLY A 151 -10.90 0.54 0.38
C GLY A 151 -11.80 -0.02 -0.73
N ASN A 152 -13.10 0.24 -0.71
CA ASN A 152 -14.05 -0.09 -1.78
C ASN A 152 -14.59 1.18 -2.46
N GLY A 153 -13.72 2.18 -2.63
CA GLY A 153 -14.08 3.52 -3.07
C GLY A 153 -14.81 3.55 -4.41
N VAL A 154 -14.37 2.78 -5.41
CA VAL A 154 -15.01 2.74 -6.73
C VAL A 154 -16.45 2.25 -6.68
N GLN A 155 -16.79 1.30 -5.78
CA GLN A 155 -18.17 0.81 -5.65
C GLN A 155 -19.09 1.91 -5.10
N PHE A 156 -18.58 2.71 -4.16
CA PHE A 156 -19.30 3.86 -3.64
C PHE A 156 -19.44 4.95 -4.70
N LEU A 157 -18.37 5.24 -5.43
CA LEU A 157 -18.34 6.21 -6.51
C LEU A 157 -19.31 5.82 -7.64
N ASN A 158 -19.38 4.56 -8.04
CA ASN A 158 -20.32 4.07 -9.05
C ASN A 158 -21.77 4.27 -8.62
N ARG A 159 -22.10 4.03 -7.34
CA ARG A 159 -23.44 4.32 -6.80
C ARG A 159 -23.77 5.81 -6.80
N HIS A 160 -22.80 6.64 -6.45
CA HIS A 160 -22.99 8.08 -6.46
C HIS A 160 -23.17 8.61 -7.89
N LEU A 161 -22.29 8.21 -8.81
CA LEU A 161 -22.36 8.56 -10.21
C LEU A 161 -23.67 8.08 -10.84
N SER A 162 -24.05 6.82 -10.66
CA SER A 162 -25.31 6.30 -11.23
C SER A 162 -26.53 7.08 -10.72
N SER A 163 -26.55 7.43 -9.43
CA SER A 163 -27.61 8.26 -8.86
C SER A 163 -27.60 9.70 -9.42
N LYS A 164 -26.43 10.31 -9.57
CA LYS A 164 -26.28 11.66 -10.16
C LYS A 164 -26.73 11.66 -11.63
N LEU A 165 -26.39 10.60 -12.37
CA LEU A 165 -26.79 10.40 -13.77
C LEU A 165 -28.31 10.15 -13.91
N PHE A 166 -28.98 9.55 -12.92
CA PHE A 166 -30.42 9.27 -12.95
C PHE A 166 -31.31 10.52 -12.75
N ASN A 167 -30.83 11.52 -11.99
CA ASN A 167 -31.70 12.56 -11.43
C ASN A 167 -32.16 13.66 -12.41
N ASP A 168 -31.59 13.78 -13.63
CA ASP A 168 -31.96 14.84 -14.59
C ASP A 168 -31.86 14.36 -16.06
N LYS A 169 -32.49 15.06 -17.01
CA LYS A 169 -32.26 14.86 -18.44
C LYS A 169 -30.90 15.41 -18.88
N GLU A 170 -30.39 16.46 -18.21
CA GLU A 170 -29.09 17.08 -18.50
C GLU A 170 -27.91 16.38 -17.81
N SER A 171 -28.15 15.51 -16.82
CA SER A 171 -27.10 14.82 -16.05
C SER A 171 -26.26 13.85 -16.88
N MET A 172 -26.75 13.38 -18.04
CA MET A 172 -26.03 12.49 -18.95
C MET A 172 -25.17 13.23 -19.99
N GLU A 173 -25.30 14.56 -20.12
CA GLU A 173 -24.50 15.36 -21.05
C GLU A 173 -22.98 15.25 -20.80
N PRO A 174 -22.47 15.19 -19.55
CA PRO A 174 -21.06 14.92 -19.31
C PRO A 174 -20.59 13.59 -19.91
N LEU A 175 -21.40 12.53 -19.89
CA LEU A 175 -21.03 11.24 -20.50
C LEU A 175 -21.01 11.33 -22.02
N LEU A 176 -21.99 12.01 -22.63
CA LEU A 176 -21.98 12.26 -24.08
C LEU A 176 -20.73 13.03 -24.49
N ASN A 177 -20.43 14.13 -23.79
CA ASN A 177 -19.26 14.95 -24.10
C ASN A 177 -17.95 14.21 -23.87
N PHE A 178 -17.87 13.39 -22.82
CA PHE A 178 -16.73 12.52 -22.57
C PHE A 178 -16.47 11.56 -23.74
N LEU A 179 -17.51 10.87 -24.21
CA LEU A 179 -17.41 9.93 -25.34
C LEU A 179 -17.06 10.64 -26.67
N ARG A 180 -17.56 11.86 -26.89
CA ARG A 180 -17.26 12.65 -28.10
C ARG A 180 -15.85 13.24 -28.13
N GLN A 181 -15.33 13.61 -26.96
CA GLN A 181 -13.97 14.16 -26.85
C GLN A 181 -12.91 13.05 -26.86
N HIS A 182 -13.31 11.79 -26.79
CA HIS A 182 -12.40 10.66 -26.72
C HIS A 182 -11.65 10.46 -28.04
N ASN A 183 -10.33 10.60 -27.99
CA ASN A 183 -9.46 10.43 -29.13
C ASN A 183 -8.13 9.80 -28.73
N TYR A 184 -7.48 9.14 -29.69
CA TYR A 184 -6.13 8.61 -29.53
C TYR A 184 -5.29 8.87 -30.78
N ASN A 185 -4.18 9.60 -30.66
CA ASN A 185 -3.30 9.96 -31.78
C ASN A 185 -4.03 10.51 -33.02
N GLY A 186 -5.02 11.38 -32.80
CA GLY A 186 -5.83 11.98 -33.86
C GLY A 186 -6.94 11.06 -34.43
N MET A 187 -7.02 9.81 -34.00
CA MET A 187 -8.15 8.92 -34.28
C MET A 187 -9.28 9.24 -33.31
N THR A 188 -10.40 9.75 -33.84
CA THR A 188 -11.65 9.88 -33.08
C THR A 188 -12.18 8.49 -32.71
N MET A 189 -12.64 8.35 -31.48
CA MET A 189 -13.13 7.09 -30.94
C MET A 189 -14.55 7.25 -30.39
N MET A 190 -15.26 6.13 -30.27
CA MET A 190 -16.63 6.06 -29.75
C MET A 190 -17.66 6.88 -30.56
N LEU A 191 -17.67 8.21 -30.44
CA LEU A 191 -18.66 9.09 -31.06
C LEU A 191 -17.97 10.21 -31.86
N ASN A 192 -18.47 10.51 -33.06
CA ASN A 192 -18.04 11.67 -33.84
C ASN A 192 -19.00 12.87 -33.71
N ASP A 193 -18.69 13.96 -34.41
CA ASP A 193 -19.42 15.24 -34.33
C ASP A 193 -20.85 15.25 -34.90
N ARG A 194 -21.30 14.12 -35.49
CA ARG A 194 -22.70 13.95 -35.93
C ARG A 194 -23.64 13.83 -34.72
N ILE A 195 -23.16 13.31 -33.60
CA ILE A 195 -23.96 13.13 -32.38
C ILE A 195 -23.73 14.34 -31.48
N ARG A 196 -24.71 15.26 -31.42
CA ARG A 196 -24.61 16.51 -30.64
C ARG A 196 -25.59 16.61 -29.48
N SER A 197 -26.44 15.61 -29.30
CA SER A 197 -27.46 15.57 -28.24
C SER A 197 -27.72 14.15 -27.80
N LEU A 198 -28.25 13.99 -26.59
CA LEU A 198 -28.68 12.69 -26.07
C LEU A 198 -29.79 12.04 -26.90
N SER A 199 -30.65 12.84 -27.54
CA SER A 199 -31.68 12.32 -28.45
C SER A 199 -31.09 11.72 -29.72
N ALA A 200 -30.10 12.38 -30.31
CA ALA A 200 -29.36 11.87 -31.46
C ALA A 200 -28.59 10.60 -31.11
N LEU A 201 -27.94 10.57 -29.93
CA LEU A 201 -27.22 9.39 -29.43
C LEU A 201 -28.16 8.19 -29.30
N ARG A 202 -29.30 8.34 -28.60
CA ARG A 202 -30.28 7.25 -28.43
C ARG A 202 -30.79 6.73 -29.78
N ALA A 203 -31.06 7.62 -30.74
CA ALA A 203 -31.52 7.23 -32.06
C ALA A 203 -30.46 6.48 -32.86
N ALA A 204 -29.19 6.92 -32.80
CA ALA A 204 -28.06 6.25 -33.45
C ALA A 204 -27.83 4.85 -32.86
N LEU A 205 -27.80 4.73 -31.53
CA LEU A 205 -27.60 3.46 -30.83
C LEU A 205 -28.71 2.43 -31.14
N ARG A 206 -29.98 2.84 -31.17
CA ARG A 206 -31.09 1.94 -31.53
C ARG A 206 -30.99 1.42 -32.96
N LYS A 207 -30.71 2.32 -33.93
CA LYS A 207 -30.51 1.94 -35.33
C LYS A 207 -29.30 1.01 -35.52
N ALA A 208 -28.24 1.26 -34.77
CA ALA A 208 -27.06 0.40 -34.76
C ALA A 208 -27.37 -0.99 -34.20
N ALA A 209 -28.07 -1.08 -33.06
CA ALA A 209 -28.50 -2.35 -32.47
C ALA A 209 -29.40 -3.16 -33.42
N GLU A 210 -30.40 -2.52 -34.04
CA GLU A 210 -31.27 -3.17 -35.04
C GLU A 210 -30.47 -3.75 -36.21
N HIS A 211 -29.46 -3.02 -36.69
CA HIS A 211 -28.59 -3.52 -37.75
C HIS A 211 -27.76 -4.72 -37.30
N LEU A 212 -27.13 -4.64 -36.14
CA LEU A 212 -26.24 -5.68 -35.63
C LEU A 212 -26.99 -6.98 -35.30
N LEU A 213 -28.24 -6.90 -34.84
CA LEU A 213 -29.09 -8.07 -34.61
C LEU A 213 -29.46 -8.82 -35.91
N ALA A 214 -29.31 -8.17 -37.07
CA ALA A 214 -29.60 -8.76 -38.38
C ALA A 214 -28.38 -9.46 -39.00
N ILE A 215 -27.20 -9.39 -38.38
CA ILE A 215 -25.96 -10.02 -38.86
C ILE A 215 -25.41 -11.03 -37.84
N PRO A 216 -24.56 -11.99 -38.25
CA PRO A 216 -23.92 -12.92 -37.33
C PRO A 216 -23.12 -12.23 -36.21
N ALA A 217 -23.15 -12.78 -35.01
CA ALA A 217 -22.49 -12.18 -33.84
C ALA A 217 -20.95 -12.14 -33.97
N ASP A 218 -20.36 -13.02 -34.76
CA ASP A 218 -18.94 -13.11 -35.06
C ASP A 218 -18.50 -12.21 -36.23
N THR A 219 -19.42 -11.51 -36.90
CA THR A 219 -19.10 -10.58 -37.99
C THR A 219 -18.10 -9.52 -37.50
N PRO A 220 -16.92 -9.37 -38.14
CA PRO A 220 -15.91 -8.38 -37.76
C PRO A 220 -16.37 -6.93 -37.93
N TYR A 221 -15.89 -6.02 -37.06
CA TYR A 221 -16.22 -4.58 -37.10
C TYR A 221 -15.97 -3.94 -38.48
N SER A 222 -14.91 -4.36 -39.18
CA SER A 222 -14.55 -3.84 -40.50
C SER A 222 -15.60 -4.09 -41.60
N GLU A 223 -16.55 -5.01 -41.39
CA GLU A 223 -17.61 -5.27 -42.37
C GLU A 223 -18.79 -4.30 -42.25
N PHE A 224 -18.93 -3.59 -41.12
CA PHE A 224 -20.04 -2.68 -40.86
C PHE A 224 -19.61 -1.27 -40.38
N ASP A 225 -18.30 -0.98 -40.37
CA ASP A 225 -17.74 0.28 -39.86
C ASP A 225 -18.23 1.53 -40.61
N HIS A 226 -18.32 1.48 -41.94
CA HIS A 226 -18.78 2.59 -42.76
C HIS A 226 -20.20 3.04 -42.37
N ARG A 227 -21.10 2.07 -42.17
CA ARG A 227 -22.48 2.36 -41.74
C ARG A 227 -22.52 2.91 -40.31
N PHE A 228 -21.62 2.45 -39.44
CA PHE A 228 -21.48 2.99 -38.09
C PHE A 228 -21.02 4.46 -38.10
N GLN A 229 -20.03 4.78 -38.93
CA GLN A 229 -19.54 6.15 -39.09
C GLN A 229 -20.64 7.11 -39.58
N GLU A 230 -21.49 6.66 -40.51
CA GLU A 230 -22.66 7.43 -40.96
C GLU A 230 -23.65 7.75 -39.83
N LEU A 231 -23.84 6.80 -38.90
CA LEU A 231 -24.66 6.95 -37.69
C LEU A 231 -23.98 7.80 -36.60
N GLY A 232 -22.69 8.11 -36.76
CA GLY A 232 -21.89 8.88 -35.81
C GLY A 232 -21.11 8.04 -34.80
N LEU A 233 -21.01 6.72 -35.03
CA LEU A 233 -20.30 5.76 -34.18
C LEU A 233 -18.93 5.43 -34.81
N GLU A 234 -17.86 5.75 -34.09
CA GLU A 234 -16.48 5.45 -34.50
C GLU A 234 -15.97 4.15 -33.86
N LYS A 235 -14.74 3.75 -34.14
CA LYS A 235 -14.12 2.54 -33.54
C LYS A 235 -14.04 2.61 -32.02
N GLY A 236 -13.96 1.43 -31.38
CA GLY A 236 -13.82 1.28 -29.93
C GLY A 236 -15.00 0.64 -29.20
N TRP A 237 -16.03 0.19 -29.92
CA TRP A 237 -17.20 -0.50 -29.35
C TRP A 237 -17.05 -2.02 -29.25
N GLY A 238 -16.13 -2.61 -30.02
CA GLY A 238 -15.96 -4.06 -30.12
C GLY A 238 -15.25 -4.47 -31.40
N ASP A 239 -14.66 -5.66 -31.40
CA ASP A 239 -14.04 -6.30 -32.57
C ASP A 239 -15.05 -7.04 -33.47
N CYS A 240 -16.16 -7.50 -32.91
CA CYS A 240 -17.23 -8.19 -33.62
C CYS A 240 -18.63 -7.66 -33.25
N ALA A 241 -19.61 -7.93 -34.11
CA ALA A 241 -20.99 -7.48 -33.98
C ALA A 241 -21.59 -7.79 -32.60
N GLY A 242 -21.38 -9.00 -32.07
CA GLY A 242 -21.91 -9.41 -30.77
C GLY A 242 -21.41 -8.54 -29.63
N ARG A 243 -20.10 -8.21 -29.62
CA ARG A 243 -19.51 -7.35 -28.58
C ARG A 243 -19.94 -5.90 -28.72
N VAL A 244 -20.05 -5.41 -29.96
CA VAL A 244 -20.58 -4.05 -30.22
C VAL A 244 -22.01 -3.93 -29.72
N VAL A 245 -22.87 -4.95 -29.95
CA VAL A 245 -24.24 -4.99 -29.41
C VAL A 245 -24.23 -4.90 -27.89
N GLU A 246 -23.38 -5.69 -27.21
CA GLU A 246 -23.28 -5.64 -25.75
C GLU A 246 -22.93 -4.22 -25.26
N MET A 247 -21.93 -3.58 -25.86
CA MET A 247 -21.52 -2.22 -25.48
C MET A 247 -22.61 -1.17 -25.76
N ILE A 248 -23.33 -1.31 -26.88
CA ILE A 248 -24.47 -0.45 -27.20
C ILE A 248 -25.58 -0.62 -26.16
N TYR A 249 -25.91 -1.86 -25.76
CA TYR A 249 -26.93 -2.09 -24.75
C TYR A 249 -26.54 -1.58 -23.38
N LEU A 250 -25.28 -1.75 -22.95
CA LEU A 250 -24.80 -1.12 -21.71
C LEU A 250 -25.03 0.41 -21.72
N LEU A 251 -24.73 1.08 -22.83
CA LEU A 251 -24.97 2.53 -22.94
C LEU A 251 -26.45 2.89 -23.02
N LEU A 252 -27.27 2.11 -23.73
CA LEU A 252 -28.71 2.33 -23.78
C LEU A 252 -29.35 2.16 -22.40
N ASP A 253 -28.96 1.13 -21.65
CA ASP A 253 -29.40 0.88 -20.28
C ASP A 253 -29.00 2.05 -19.37
N LEU A 254 -27.77 2.57 -19.49
CA LEU A 254 -27.35 3.78 -18.76
C LEU A 254 -28.13 5.04 -19.15
N LEU A 255 -28.58 5.15 -20.40
CA LEU A 255 -29.38 6.28 -20.87
C LEU A 255 -30.86 6.19 -20.47
N GLU A 256 -31.32 5.01 -20.05
CA GLU A 256 -32.70 4.72 -19.66
C GLU A 256 -32.85 4.63 -18.13
N ALA A 257 -32.04 3.80 -17.48
CA ALA A 257 -32.04 3.55 -16.05
C ALA A 257 -30.61 3.26 -15.53
N PRO A 258 -29.77 4.30 -15.30
CA PRO A 258 -28.40 4.08 -14.87
C PRO A 258 -28.28 3.40 -13.50
N ASP A 259 -27.51 2.31 -13.46
CA ASP A 259 -27.16 1.58 -12.24
C ASP A 259 -25.63 1.42 -12.09
N PRO A 260 -25.14 1.13 -10.88
CA PRO A 260 -23.71 1.09 -10.59
C PRO A 260 -22.95 0.01 -11.36
N CYS A 261 -23.55 -1.16 -11.59
CA CYS A 261 -22.88 -2.31 -12.21
C CYS A 261 -22.71 -2.08 -13.72
N THR A 262 -23.76 -1.58 -14.37
CA THR A 262 -23.72 -1.22 -15.79
C THR A 262 -22.75 -0.07 -16.03
N LEU A 263 -22.71 0.93 -15.14
CA LEU A 263 -21.77 2.05 -15.26
C LEU A 263 -20.32 1.60 -15.15
N GLU A 264 -20.01 0.77 -14.16
CA GLU A 264 -18.67 0.18 -13.98
C GLU A 264 -18.26 -0.65 -15.19
N SER A 265 -19.19 -1.48 -15.69
CA SER A 265 -18.94 -2.36 -16.84
C SER A 265 -18.70 -1.55 -18.12
N PHE A 266 -19.51 -0.51 -18.36
CA PHE A 266 -19.36 0.35 -19.53
C PHE A 266 -18.04 1.13 -19.46
N LEU A 267 -17.81 1.89 -18.38
CA LEU A 267 -16.60 2.70 -18.22
C LEU A 267 -15.34 1.84 -18.20
N GLY A 268 -15.38 0.65 -17.61
CA GLY A 268 -14.25 -0.28 -17.62
C GLY A 268 -13.93 -0.87 -19.00
N ARG A 269 -14.90 -0.90 -19.92
CA ARG A 269 -14.73 -1.43 -21.28
C ARG A 269 -14.34 -0.35 -22.29
N ILE A 270 -14.60 0.93 -22.03
CA ILE A 270 -14.17 2.02 -22.93
C ILE A 270 -12.64 1.97 -23.06
N PRO A 271 -12.09 1.97 -24.28
CA PRO A 271 -10.65 1.92 -24.50
C PRO A 271 -10.00 3.28 -24.17
N MET A 272 -9.62 3.49 -22.91
CA MET A 272 -9.06 4.77 -22.43
C MET A 272 -7.57 4.76 -22.14
N VAL A 273 -6.97 3.60 -21.90
CA VAL A 273 -5.59 3.49 -21.43
C VAL A 273 -4.76 2.78 -22.48
N PHE A 274 -3.88 3.52 -23.15
CA PHE A 274 -2.95 3.03 -24.16
C PHE A 274 -1.50 3.30 -23.77
N ASN A 275 -1.24 4.49 -23.21
CA ASN A 275 0.07 4.94 -22.77
C ASN A 275 0.10 5.06 -21.25
N VAL A 276 0.90 4.22 -20.59
CA VAL A 276 1.05 4.21 -19.12
C VAL A 276 2.46 4.60 -18.73
N VAL A 277 2.58 5.53 -17.78
CA VAL A 277 3.86 5.92 -17.18
C VAL A 277 3.87 5.51 -15.72
N ILE A 278 4.90 4.77 -15.30
CA ILE A 278 5.08 4.29 -13.93
C ILE A 278 6.36 4.88 -13.35
N LEU A 279 6.26 5.53 -12.19
CA LEU A 279 7.37 6.24 -11.56
C LEU A 279 7.90 5.44 -10.37
N SER A 280 9.20 5.15 -10.38
CA SER A 280 9.94 4.53 -9.28
C SER A 280 11.39 5.06 -9.26
N PRO A 281 11.63 6.30 -8.80
CA PRO A 281 12.93 6.97 -8.96
C PRO A 281 14.07 6.35 -8.14
N HIS A 282 13.84 6.04 -6.86
CA HIS A 282 14.86 5.48 -5.99
C HIS A 282 15.18 4.00 -6.27
N GLY A 283 16.29 3.53 -5.68
CA GLY A 283 16.73 2.14 -5.73
C GLY A 283 17.36 1.75 -7.06
N TYR A 284 17.86 0.52 -7.12
CA TYR A 284 18.46 -0.06 -8.32
C TYR A 284 17.40 -0.77 -9.15
N PHE A 285 16.66 -0.04 -9.98
CA PHE A 285 15.61 -0.62 -10.81
C PHE A 285 16.21 -1.38 -12.02
N ALA A 286 16.24 -2.71 -11.91
CA ALA A 286 16.65 -3.63 -12.98
C ALA A 286 15.99 -5.00 -12.84
N GLN A 287 16.08 -5.81 -13.90
CA GLN A 287 15.42 -7.11 -13.97
C GLN A 287 16.22 -8.27 -13.35
N ALA A 288 17.53 -8.10 -13.15
CA ALA A 288 18.42 -9.10 -12.59
C ALA A 288 19.53 -8.45 -11.75
N ASN A 289 20.11 -9.23 -10.83
CA ASN A 289 21.29 -8.86 -10.03
C ASN A 289 21.15 -7.58 -9.17
N VAL A 290 19.93 -7.21 -8.80
CA VAL A 290 19.68 -6.01 -7.96
C VAL A 290 18.91 -6.30 -6.67
N LEU A 291 18.10 -7.35 -6.63
CA LEU A 291 17.31 -7.69 -5.44
C LEU A 291 18.23 -7.86 -4.22
N GLY A 292 17.85 -7.25 -3.09
CA GLY A 292 18.64 -7.28 -1.86
C GLY A 292 19.59 -6.09 -1.68
N TYR A 293 19.85 -5.29 -2.73
CA TYR A 293 20.58 -4.02 -2.55
C TYR A 293 19.78 -2.98 -1.75
N PRO A 294 20.46 -1.97 -1.18
CA PRO A 294 19.79 -0.84 -0.51
C PRO A 294 18.68 -0.26 -1.36
N ASP A 295 17.55 0.01 -0.72
CA ASP A 295 16.32 0.52 -1.33
C ASP A 295 15.77 -0.31 -2.51
N THR A 296 16.21 -1.56 -2.66
CA THR A 296 15.84 -2.45 -3.76
C THR A 296 15.24 -3.75 -3.23
N GLY A 297 13.91 -3.88 -3.37
CA GLY A 297 13.19 -5.03 -2.81
C GLY A 297 11.84 -5.27 -3.46
N GLY A 298 10.83 -5.52 -2.62
CA GLY A 298 9.49 -5.92 -3.07
C GLY A 298 8.83 -4.96 -4.07
N GLN A 299 9.13 -3.66 -4.00
CA GLN A 299 8.62 -2.67 -4.96
C GLN A 299 9.03 -2.96 -6.41
N ILE A 300 10.28 -3.38 -6.65
CA ILE A 300 10.77 -3.68 -8.00
C ILE A 300 10.13 -4.96 -8.53
N VAL A 301 10.03 -5.99 -7.69
CA VAL A 301 9.31 -7.24 -8.05
C VAL A 301 7.84 -6.92 -8.37
N TYR A 302 7.20 -6.11 -7.54
CA TYR A 302 5.82 -5.67 -7.74
C TYR A 302 5.65 -5.00 -9.10
N ILE A 303 6.47 -4.01 -9.42
CA ILE A 303 6.32 -3.24 -10.67
C ILE A 303 6.61 -4.11 -11.89
N LEU A 304 7.65 -4.95 -11.85
CA LEU A 304 7.97 -5.85 -12.97
C LEU A 304 6.86 -6.87 -13.26
N ASP A 305 6.22 -7.42 -12.23
CA ASP A 305 5.09 -8.33 -12.44
C ASP A 305 3.81 -7.56 -12.82
N GLN A 306 3.61 -6.36 -12.25
CA GLN A 306 2.51 -5.47 -12.58
C GLN A 306 2.49 -5.13 -14.07
N VAL A 307 3.62 -4.70 -14.64
CA VAL A 307 3.68 -4.26 -16.05
C VAL A 307 3.43 -5.42 -17.02
N ARG A 308 3.91 -6.63 -16.71
CA ARG A 308 3.62 -7.83 -17.53
C ARG A 308 2.13 -8.14 -17.54
N ALA A 309 1.49 -8.10 -16.39
CA ALA A 309 0.05 -8.38 -16.30
C ALA A 309 -0.80 -7.25 -16.89
N LEU A 310 -0.35 -6.00 -16.73
CA LEU A 310 -1.00 -4.83 -17.27
C LEU A 310 -0.92 -4.79 -18.80
N GLU A 311 0.25 -5.06 -19.39
CA GLU A 311 0.40 -5.13 -20.85
C GLU A 311 -0.51 -6.19 -21.46
N ASN A 312 -0.53 -7.40 -20.90
CA ASN A 312 -1.42 -8.47 -21.37
C ASN A 312 -2.90 -8.07 -21.34
N GLU A 313 -3.35 -7.43 -20.26
CA GLU A 313 -4.73 -6.96 -20.14
C GLU A 313 -5.03 -5.78 -21.08
N MET A 314 -4.09 -4.86 -21.25
CA MET A 314 -4.20 -3.74 -22.19
C MET A 314 -4.34 -4.25 -23.63
N LEU A 315 -3.44 -5.14 -24.06
CA LEU A 315 -3.49 -5.75 -25.40
C LEU A 315 -4.80 -6.51 -25.62
N LEU A 316 -5.26 -7.26 -24.60
CA LEU A 316 -6.54 -7.94 -24.64
C LEU A 316 -7.70 -6.95 -24.84
N ARG A 317 -7.78 -5.87 -24.05
CA ARG A 317 -8.85 -4.87 -24.17
C ARG A 317 -8.80 -4.12 -25.49
N ILE A 318 -7.62 -3.70 -25.94
CA ILE A 318 -7.42 -3.02 -27.23
C ILE A 318 -7.94 -3.90 -28.37
N LYS A 319 -7.50 -5.17 -28.41
CA LYS A 319 -7.97 -6.15 -29.39
C LYS A 319 -9.47 -6.35 -29.29
N GLN A 320 -9.99 -6.54 -28.08
CA GLN A 320 -11.41 -6.79 -27.87
C GLN A 320 -12.29 -5.62 -28.32
N GLN A 321 -11.79 -4.39 -28.32
CA GLN A 321 -12.49 -3.20 -28.80
C GLN A 321 -12.30 -2.91 -30.29
N GLY A 322 -11.71 -3.85 -31.05
CA GLY A 322 -11.54 -3.74 -32.49
C GLY A 322 -10.47 -2.75 -32.91
N LEU A 323 -9.48 -2.49 -32.04
CA LEU A 323 -8.42 -1.53 -32.28
C LEU A 323 -7.13 -2.25 -32.66
N ASN A 324 -6.55 -1.86 -33.79
CA ASN A 324 -5.20 -2.27 -34.19
C ASN A 324 -4.21 -1.16 -33.80
N ILE A 325 -4.18 -0.83 -32.50
CA ILE A 325 -3.22 0.12 -31.95
C ILE A 325 -2.06 -0.66 -31.39
N THR A 326 -0.88 -0.46 -31.98
CA THR A 326 0.37 -0.89 -31.38
C THR A 326 0.85 0.21 -30.45
N PRO A 327 1.08 -0.05 -29.14
CA PRO A 327 1.77 0.90 -28.28
C PRO A 327 3.16 1.22 -28.87
N GLY A 328 3.62 2.46 -28.71
CA GLY A 328 4.77 3.02 -29.43
C GLY A 328 6.05 2.14 -29.47
N SER A 329 6.79 2.22 -30.58
CA SER A 329 8.10 1.58 -30.74
C SER A 329 9.21 2.41 -30.11
N SER A 330 10.17 1.74 -29.46
CA SER A 330 11.07 2.36 -28.50
C SER A 330 12.55 2.36 -28.99
N SER A 331 13.35 3.33 -28.53
CA SER A 331 14.75 3.56 -28.93
C SER A 331 15.79 2.71 -28.16
N GLN A 332 17.06 2.66 -28.62
CA GLN A 332 18.14 1.86 -28.02
C GLN A 332 18.55 2.23 -26.57
N ARG A 333 18.09 3.37 -26.02
CA ARG A 333 18.38 3.81 -24.64
C ARG A 333 17.48 3.13 -23.60
N LEU A 334 16.48 2.38 -24.06
CA LEU A 334 15.46 1.72 -23.24
C LEU A 334 15.83 0.26 -22.97
N GLU A 335 15.63 -0.18 -21.73
CA GLU A 335 15.72 -1.60 -21.41
C GLU A 335 14.34 -2.23 -21.53
N LYS A 336 14.17 -3.15 -22.48
CA LYS A 336 12.93 -3.90 -22.66
C LYS A 336 12.69 -4.84 -21.47
N VAL A 337 11.46 -4.86 -20.94
CA VAL A 337 11.08 -5.80 -19.88
C VAL A 337 10.90 -7.20 -20.49
N LEU A 338 11.48 -8.21 -19.84
CA LEU A 338 11.37 -9.61 -20.23
C LEU A 338 9.91 -10.05 -20.21
N GLU A 339 9.54 -10.87 -21.20
CA GLU A 339 8.18 -11.41 -21.38
C GLU A 339 7.13 -10.34 -21.71
N THR A 340 7.57 -9.19 -22.23
CA THR A 340 6.70 -8.12 -22.73
C THR A 340 7.04 -7.79 -24.17
N GLU A 341 6.14 -7.12 -24.88
CA GLU A 341 6.33 -6.59 -26.23
C GLU A 341 6.56 -5.08 -26.24
N HIS A 342 5.85 -4.34 -25.38
CA HIS A 342 5.75 -2.88 -25.41
C HIS A 342 6.24 -2.19 -24.14
N THR A 343 6.62 -2.94 -23.12
CA THR A 343 7.06 -2.39 -21.84
C THR A 343 8.57 -2.16 -21.81
N HIS A 344 8.95 -0.94 -21.40
CA HIS A 344 10.33 -0.49 -21.38
C HIS A 344 10.66 0.26 -20.09
N ILE A 345 11.88 0.06 -19.57
CA ILE A 345 12.45 0.83 -18.48
C ILE A 345 13.19 2.03 -19.09
N LEU A 346 12.71 3.23 -18.78
CA LEU A 346 13.33 4.50 -19.15
C LEU A 346 14.10 5.08 -17.96
N ARG A 347 15.42 5.20 -18.09
CA ARG A 347 16.29 5.77 -17.05
C ARG A 347 16.61 7.22 -17.35
N VAL A 348 16.19 8.10 -16.46
CA VAL A 348 16.48 9.54 -16.50
C VAL A 348 17.44 9.87 -15.36
N PRO A 349 18.57 10.57 -15.62
CA PRO A 349 19.53 10.88 -14.57
C PRO A 349 19.01 11.98 -13.63
N PHE A 350 19.38 11.92 -12.36
CA PHE A 350 19.32 13.10 -11.50
C PHE A 350 20.40 14.10 -11.93
N ARG A 351 20.08 15.39 -11.86
CA ARG A 351 21.02 16.45 -12.18
C ARG A 351 20.81 17.69 -11.32
N THR A 352 21.85 18.51 -11.27
CA THR A 352 21.83 19.86 -10.72
C THR A 352 22.39 20.84 -11.76
N GLU A 353 22.53 22.11 -11.40
CA GLU A 353 23.25 23.10 -12.21
C GLU A 353 24.71 22.68 -12.50
N LYS A 354 25.31 21.82 -11.66
CA LYS A 354 26.68 21.30 -11.83
C LYS A 354 26.78 20.11 -12.78
N GLY A 355 25.65 19.58 -13.28
CA GLY A 355 25.60 18.42 -14.16
C GLY A 355 24.89 17.22 -13.54
N ILE A 356 25.06 16.06 -14.18
CA ILE A 356 24.44 14.78 -13.79
C ILE A 356 25.10 14.23 -12.53
N LEU A 357 24.29 13.79 -11.57
CA LEU A 357 24.72 13.03 -10.40
C LEU A 357 24.93 11.57 -10.80
N ARG A 358 26.12 11.01 -10.54
CA ARG A 358 26.47 9.64 -10.94
C ARG A 358 26.38 8.62 -9.82
N LYS A 359 26.70 9.03 -8.59
CA LYS A 359 26.60 8.13 -7.43
C LYS A 359 25.15 7.76 -7.12
N TRP A 360 24.98 6.57 -6.56
CA TRP A 360 23.72 6.19 -5.93
C TRP A 360 23.47 7.07 -4.69
N ILE A 361 22.20 7.35 -4.42
CA ILE A 361 21.74 8.07 -3.23
C ILE A 361 20.61 7.30 -2.57
N SER A 362 20.55 7.39 -1.24
CA SER A 362 19.48 6.82 -0.44
C SER A 362 18.14 7.42 -0.81
N ARG A 363 17.06 6.65 -0.75
CA ARG A 363 15.67 7.13 -0.91
C ARG A 363 15.30 8.25 0.07
N PHE A 364 16.02 8.36 1.18
CA PHE A 364 15.84 9.44 2.16
C PHE A 364 16.50 10.77 1.74
N GLU A 365 17.36 10.77 0.72
CA GLU A 365 18.17 11.92 0.29
C GLU A 365 17.81 12.41 -1.13
N VAL A 366 16.83 11.80 -1.80
CA VAL A 366 16.46 12.12 -3.20
C VAL A 366 15.72 13.46 -3.37
N TRP A 367 15.17 14.00 -2.29
CA TRP A 367 14.23 15.14 -2.30
C TRP A 367 14.66 16.38 -3.12
N PRO A 368 15.92 16.87 -3.05
CA PRO A 368 16.33 18.06 -3.79
C PRO A 368 16.37 17.86 -5.31
N TYR A 369 16.39 16.60 -5.78
CA TYR A 369 16.50 16.27 -7.20
C TYR A 369 15.15 16.06 -7.89
N LEU A 370 14.07 15.81 -7.13
CA LEU A 370 12.80 15.32 -7.69
C LEU A 370 12.07 16.33 -8.59
N GLU A 371 12.20 17.63 -8.34
CA GLU A 371 11.56 18.65 -9.18
C GLU A 371 12.19 18.70 -10.57
N THR A 372 13.52 18.82 -10.64
CA THR A 372 14.25 18.79 -11.91
C THR A 372 14.09 17.45 -12.63
N PHE A 373 14.10 16.36 -11.87
CA PHE A 373 13.83 15.03 -12.41
C PHE A 373 12.44 14.94 -13.06
N ALA A 374 11.39 15.49 -12.44
CA ALA A 374 10.05 15.52 -13.03
C ALA A 374 10.01 16.32 -14.35
N GLU A 375 10.78 17.41 -14.46
CA GLU A 375 10.90 18.16 -15.71
C GLU A 375 11.59 17.35 -16.81
N ASP A 376 12.70 16.70 -16.49
CA ASP A 376 13.45 15.88 -17.44
C ASP A 376 12.63 14.67 -17.89
N VAL A 377 11.97 13.99 -16.95
CA VAL A 377 11.06 12.88 -17.24
C VAL A 377 9.92 13.32 -18.16
N ALA A 378 9.34 14.51 -17.96
CA ALA A 378 8.31 15.01 -18.86
C ALA A 378 8.81 15.16 -20.30
N ASN A 379 10.06 15.62 -20.49
CA ASN A 379 10.67 15.80 -21.80
C ASN A 379 10.98 14.46 -22.47
N GLU A 380 11.56 13.52 -21.72
CA GLU A 380 11.92 12.19 -22.22
C GLU A 380 10.67 11.38 -22.59
N ILE A 381 9.62 11.41 -21.75
CA ILE A 381 8.32 10.76 -22.04
C ILE A 381 7.67 11.34 -23.30
N ALA A 382 7.71 12.67 -23.47
CA ALA A 382 7.17 13.29 -24.69
C ALA A 382 7.91 12.81 -25.94
N GLY A 383 9.24 12.62 -25.85
CA GLY A 383 10.06 12.06 -26.92
C GLY A 383 9.77 10.57 -27.21
N GLU A 384 9.57 9.75 -26.19
CA GLU A 384 9.38 8.30 -26.36
C GLU A 384 7.94 7.92 -26.72
N LEU A 385 6.94 8.53 -26.07
CA LEU A 385 5.53 8.20 -26.35
C LEU A 385 4.99 8.88 -27.61
N GLN A 386 5.59 10.01 -28.01
CA GLN A 386 5.06 10.90 -29.07
C GLN A 386 3.59 11.28 -28.86
N ALA A 387 3.13 11.16 -27.61
CA ALA A 387 1.75 11.33 -27.18
C ALA A 387 1.74 11.62 -25.68
N LYS A 388 0.59 12.10 -25.19
CA LYS A 388 0.37 12.26 -23.76
C LYS A 388 0.09 10.90 -23.12
N PRO A 389 0.56 10.64 -21.89
CA PRO A 389 0.13 9.46 -21.12
C PRO A 389 -1.37 9.49 -20.82
N ASP A 390 -2.01 8.33 -20.78
CA ASP A 390 -3.41 8.17 -20.37
C ASP A 390 -3.51 7.92 -18.85
N LEU A 391 -2.49 7.30 -18.28
CA LEU A 391 -2.38 6.99 -16.86
C LEU A 391 -0.96 7.20 -16.35
N ILE A 392 -0.84 7.83 -15.18
CA ILE A 392 0.42 7.97 -14.44
C ILE A 392 0.28 7.25 -13.10
N ILE A 393 1.18 6.32 -12.80
CA ILE A 393 1.22 5.56 -11.55
C ILE A 393 2.47 5.94 -10.77
N GLY A 394 2.29 6.58 -9.62
CA GLY A 394 3.36 6.83 -8.65
C GLY A 394 3.58 5.61 -7.75
N ASN A 395 4.84 5.33 -7.41
CA ASN A 395 5.21 4.30 -6.44
C ASN A 395 6.12 4.89 -5.37
N TYR A 396 5.78 4.64 -4.09
CA TYR A 396 6.47 5.19 -2.92
C TYR A 396 6.47 6.72 -2.88
N SER A 397 6.96 7.32 -1.80
CA SER A 397 6.87 8.78 -1.56
C SER A 397 7.45 9.63 -2.70
N ASP A 398 8.64 9.29 -3.20
CA ASP A 398 9.34 10.01 -4.26
C ASP A 398 8.64 9.87 -5.63
N GLY A 399 8.31 8.64 -6.02
CA GLY A 399 7.58 8.37 -7.26
C GLY A 399 6.17 8.93 -7.24
N ASN A 400 5.49 8.92 -6.09
CA ASN A 400 4.18 9.54 -5.90
C ASN A 400 4.24 11.06 -6.05
N LEU A 401 5.28 11.71 -5.51
CA LEU A 401 5.45 13.16 -5.69
C LEU A 401 5.74 13.52 -7.15
N VAL A 402 6.67 12.82 -7.81
CA VAL A 402 6.97 13.03 -9.23
C VAL A 402 5.72 12.79 -10.09
N ALA A 403 4.96 11.74 -9.80
CA ALA A 403 3.68 11.46 -10.46
C ALA A 403 2.67 12.60 -10.28
N SER A 404 2.59 13.22 -9.09
CA SER A 404 1.72 14.37 -8.85
C SER A 404 2.13 15.58 -9.70
N LEU A 405 3.42 15.88 -9.78
CA LEU A 405 3.93 16.98 -10.61
C LEU A 405 3.66 16.76 -12.11
N LEU A 406 3.91 15.54 -12.59
CA LEU A 406 3.65 15.16 -13.99
C LEU A 406 2.16 15.15 -14.32
N ALA A 407 1.33 14.56 -13.46
CA ALA A 407 -0.12 14.50 -13.66
C ALA A 407 -0.75 15.89 -13.64
N HIS A 408 -0.25 16.79 -12.80
CA HIS A 408 -0.63 18.21 -12.80
C HIS A 408 -0.26 18.89 -14.12
N LYS A 409 1.01 18.79 -14.52
CA LYS A 409 1.56 19.44 -15.72
C LYS A 409 0.90 18.96 -17.00
N LEU A 410 0.64 17.66 -17.11
CA LEU A 410 0.11 17.03 -18.31
C LEU A 410 -1.43 16.94 -18.28
N GLY A 411 -2.07 17.05 -17.12
CA GLY A 411 -3.52 16.85 -16.96
C GLY A 411 -3.95 15.39 -17.16
N VAL A 412 -3.20 14.44 -16.62
CA VAL A 412 -3.40 12.97 -16.77
C VAL A 412 -4.02 12.38 -15.51
N THR A 413 -4.80 11.31 -15.62
CA THR A 413 -5.28 10.55 -14.46
C THR A 413 -4.12 9.99 -13.65
N GLN A 414 -4.11 10.25 -12.34
CA GLN A 414 -3.06 9.81 -11.42
C GLN A 414 -3.54 8.68 -10.49
N CYS A 415 -2.79 7.59 -10.47
CA CYS A 415 -2.81 6.58 -9.42
C CYS A 415 -1.59 6.74 -8.51
N THR A 416 -1.73 6.51 -7.20
CA THR A 416 -0.60 6.35 -6.29
C THR A 416 -0.65 5.00 -5.58
N ILE A 417 0.53 4.43 -5.35
CA ILE A 417 0.75 3.21 -4.57
C ILE A 417 1.83 3.55 -3.55
N ALA A 418 1.51 3.53 -2.26
CA ALA A 418 2.49 3.87 -1.24
C ALA A 418 3.60 2.82 -1.12
N HIS A 419 3.26 1.53 -1.23
CA HIS A 419 4.08 0.36 -0.83
C HIS A 419 4.41 0.34 0.68
N ALA A 420 4.75 1.48 1.25
CA ALA A 420 4.93 1.71 2.67
C ALA A 420 4.81 3.20 3.00
N LEU A 421 4.36 3.50 4.22
CA LEU A 421 4.43 4.84 4.79
C LEU A 421 5.32 4.82 6.04
N GLU A 422 6.46 5.50 5.95
CA GLU A 422 7.55 5.39 6.94
C GLU A 422 7.15 5.90 8.33
N LYS A 423 6.17 6.80 8.43
CA LYS A 423 5.62 7.30 9.71
C LYS A 423 5.15 6.18 10.65
N THR A 424 4.68 5.06 10.10
CA THR A 424 4.25 3.90 10.91
C THR A 424 5.36 2.89 11.19
N LYS A 425 6.41 2.86 10.36
CA LYS A 425 7.57 1.99 10.54
C LYS A 425 8.56 2.55 11.56
N TYR A 426 8.59 3.87 11.71
CA TYR A 426 9.37 4.58 12.71
C TYR A 426 8.40 5.21 13.72
N PRO A 427 8.00 4.50 14.79
CA PRO A 427 7.04 5.02 15.75
C PRO A 427 7.49 6.37 16.32
N SER A 428 6.54 7.31 16.38
CA SER A 428 6.78 8.66 16.91
C SER A 428 7.77 9.51 16.09
N SER A 429 8.05 9.12 14.84
CA SER A 429 8.92 9.89 13.93
C SER A 429 8.32 11.23 13.53
N ASP A 430 7.02 11.44 13.69
CA ASP A 430 6.35 12.72 13.49
C ASP A 430 6.62 13.69 14.65
N ILE A 431 6.34 13.29 15.89
CA ILE A 431 6.55 14.13 17.08
C ILE A 431 8.05 14.37 17.37
N TYR A 432 8.91 13.37 17.13
CA TYR A 432 10.36 13.46 17.34
C TYR A 432 11.14 13.68 16.05
N TRP A 433 10.51 14.17 14.97
CA TRP A 433 11.10 14.26 13.64
C TRP A 433 12.48 14.92 13.59
N LYS A 434 12.71 15.96 14.40
CA LYS A 434 14.01 16.66 14.49
C LYS A 434 15.19 15.73 14.81
N LYS A 435 14.94 14.65 15.57
CA LYS A 435 15.97 13.63 15.89
C LYS A 435 16.29 12.71 14.72
N PHE A 436 15.33 12.57 13.79
CA PHE A 436 15.46 11.73 12.60
C PHE A 436 15.86 12.54 11.36
N GLU A 437 15.83 13.88 11.44
CA GLU A 437 15.94 14.74 10.27
C GLU A 437 17.29 14.64 9.57
N GLU A 438 18.40 14.52 10.32
CA GLU A 438 19.74 14.40 9.75
C GLU A 438 19.92 13.13 8.91
N GLN A 439 19.25 12.03 9.28
CA GLN A 439 19.43 10.72 8.64
C GLN A 439 18.31 10.38 7.63
N TYR A 440 17.07 10.73 7.94
CA TYR A 440 15.89 10.24 7.21
C TYR A 440 15.12 11.33 6.48
N HIS A 441 15.36 12.61 6.80
CA HIS A 441 14.66 13.75 6.20
C HIS A 441 13.12 13.59 6.17
N PHE A 442 12.55 13.11 7.28
CA PHE A 442 11.11 12.85 7.38
C PHE A 442 10.26 14.12 7.20
N SER A 443 10.81 15.32 7.43
CA SER A 443 10.14 16.56 7.07
C SER A 443 9.76 16.63 5.58
N CYS A 444 10.67 16.23 4.69
CA CYS A 444 10.43 16.16 3.25
C CYS A 444 9.46 15.03 2.92
N GLN A 445 9.70 13.85 3.48
CA GLN A 445 8.93 12.65 3.16
C GLN A 445 7.45 12.79 3.54
N PHE A 446 7.13 13.17 4.78
CA PHE A 446 5.73 13.28 5.22
C PHE A 446 5.00 14.41 4.50
N THR A 447 5.71 15.49 4.14
CA THR A 447 5.17 16.55 3.30
C THR A 447 4.85 16.04 1.89
N ALA A 448 5.75 15.26 1.28
CA ALA A 448 5.53 14.65 -0.04
C ALA A 448 4.37 13.65 -0.03
N ASP A 449 4.28 12.81 1.01
CA ASP A 449 3.20 11.85 1.19
C ASP A 449 1.84 12.56 1.26
N LEU A 450 1.72 13.62 2.08
CA LEU A 450 0.50 14.42 2.21
C LEU A 450 0.09 15.06 0.87
N ILE A 451 1.05 15.61 0.13
CA ILE A 451 0.79 16.20 -1.18
C ILE A 451 0.26 15.13 -2.13
N ALA A 452 0.97 14.01 -2.24
CA ALA A 452 0.67 13.01 -3.24
C ALA A 452 -0.63 12.26 -2.95
N MET A 453 -0.91 11.88 -1.70
CA MET A 453 -2.14 11.17 -1.34
C MET A 453 -3.40 12.02 -1.61
N ASN A 454 -3.29 13.34 -1.48
CA ASN A 454 -4.40 14.26 -1.73
C ASN A 454 -4.51 14.73 -3.18
N HIS A 455 -3.40 14.73 -3.92
CA HIS A 455 -3.40 15.05 -5.34
C HIS A 455 -3.90 13.89 -6.21
N ALA A 456 -3.72 12.64 -5.77
CA ALA A 456 -4.08 11.45 -6.53
C ALA A 456 -5.58 11.40 -6.90
N ASP A 457 -5.87 10.92 -8.11
CA ASP A 457 -7.25 10.70 -8.53
C ASP A 457 -7.83 9.44 -7.85
N PHE A 458 -7.00 8.40 -7.69
CA PHE A 458 -7.26 7.22 -6.86
C PHE A 458 -5.97 6.66 -6.26
N ILE A 459 -6.13 5.89 -5.17
CA ILE A 459 -5.06 5.27 -4.42
C ILE A 459 -5.29 3.76 -4.44
N ILE A 460 -4.26 3.00 -4.81
CA ILE A 460 -4.26 1.54 -4.67
C ILE A 460 -3.48 1.17 -3.43
N THR A 461 -4.09 0.30 -2.63
CA THR A 461 -3.47 -0.36 -1.47
C THR A 461 -3.53 -1.87 -1.64
N SER A 462 -2.57 -2.57 -1.07
CA SER A 462 -2.53 -4.04 -1.15
C SER A 462 -3.52 -4.69 -0.20
N THR A 463 -3.84 -4.03 0.92
CA THR A 463 -4.66 -4.60 2.00
C THR A 463 -5.53 -3.55 2.68
N TYR A 464 -6.60 -3.99 3.33
CA TYR A 464 -7.40 -3.14 4.22
C TYR A 464 -6.56 -2.55 5.36
N GLN A 465 -5.59 -3.33 5.85
CA GLN A 465 -4.76 -2.99 6.98
C GLN A 465 -3.92 -1.74 6.71
N GLU A 466 -3.42 -1.61 5.48
CA GLU A 466 -2.68 -0.45 5.00
C GLU A 466 -3.50 0.85 5.13
N ILE A 467 -4.82 0.78 4.88
CA ILE A 467 -5.70 1.96 5.03
C ILE A 467 -6.08 2.18 6.49
N ALA A 468 -6.78 1.20 7.09
CA ALA A 468 -7.47 1.37 8.37
C ALA A 468 -7.36 0.17 9.34
N GLY A 469 -6.43 -0.77 9.12
CA GLY A 469 -6.14 -1.83 10.10
C GLY A 469 -4.95 -1.44 10.97
N SER A 470 -3.72 -1.70 10.50
CA SER A 470 -2.52 -1.07 11.08
C SER A 470 -2.54 0.45 10.90
N GLY A 471 -3.34 0.92 9.93
CA GLY A 471 -3.66 2.33 9.77
C GLY A 471 -2.50 3.14 9.23
N GLN A 472 -1.82 2.66 8.17
CA GLN A 472 -0.71 3.42 7.58
C GLN A 472 -1.23 4.77 7.08
N TYR A 473 -2.27 4.77 6.24
CA TYR A 473 -2.93 6.00 5.83
C TYR A 473 -3.69 6.68 6.97
N GLU A 474 -4.41 5.93 7.80
CA GLU A 474 -5.15 6.49 8.95
C GLU A 474 -4.24 7.27 9.92
N SER A 475 -2.99 6.86 10.09
CA SER A 475 -2.04 7.58 10.93
C SER A 475 -1.69 8.97 10.39
N HIS A 476 -1.98 9.25 9.11
CA HIS A 476 -1.82 10.56 8.47
C HIS A 476 -3.11 11.40 8.52
N THR A 477 -4.20 10.88 9.10
CA THR A 477 -5.43 11.67 9.32
C THR A 477 -5.14 12.86 10.23
N ALA A 478 -4.48 12.64 11.35
CA ALA A 478 -4.10 13.70 12.28
C ALA A 478 -2.73 13.42 12.92
N PHE A 479 -1.80 14.36 12.79
CA PHE A 479 -0.49 14.30 13.44
C PHE A 479 0.17 15.68 13.49
N THR A 480 1.28 15.80 14.21
CA THR A 480 2.03 17.06 14.30
C THR A 480 3.51 16.82 14.17
N MET A 481 4.19 17.79 13.54
CA MET A 481 5.65 17.89 13.48
C MET A 481 6.06 19.16 14.24
N PRO A 482 6.34 19.05 15.57
CA PRO A 482 6.56 20.21 16.42
C PRO A 482 7.61 21.19 15.86
N GLY A 483 7.24 22.47 15.76
CA GLY A 483 8.05 23.51 15.15
C GLY A 483 8.01 23.60 13.62
N LEU A 484 7.23 22.77 12.92
CA LEU A 484 7.13 22.77 11.44
C LEU A 484 5.70 23.06 10.93
N TYR A 485 4.75 22.17 11.22
CA TYR A 485 3.32 22.30 10.96
C TYR A 485 2.52 21.24 11.71
N ARG A 486 1.21 21.46 11.84
CA ARG A 486 0.23 20.54 12.40
C ARG A 486 -0.72 20.06 11.30
N VAL A 487 -1.06 18.78 11.29
CA VAL A 487 -2.00 18.17 10.36
C VAL A 487 -3.27 17.82 11.13
N VAL A 488 -4.31 18.64 10.96
CA VAL A 488 -5.59 18.46 11.63
C VAL A 488 -6.44 17.44 10.88
N HIS A 489 -6.51 17.57 9.55
CA HIS A 489 -7.12 16.57 8.66
C HIS A 489 -6.25 16.40 7.42
N GLY A 490 -5.35 15.41 7.43
CA GLY A 490 -4.43 15.13 6.33
C GLY A 490 -4.99 14.16 5.29
N ILE A 491 -5.76 13.16 5.71
CA ILE A 491 -6.43 12.20 4.83
C ILE A 491 -7.62 11.57 5.54
N ASP A 492 -8.68 11.25 4.80
CA ASP A 492 -9.83 10.54 5.30
C ASP A 492 -9.82 9.09 4.76
N VAL A 493 -9.79 8.10 5.65
CA VAL A 493 -9.80 6.68 5.26
C VAL A 493 -11.11 6.26 4.57
N PHE A 494 -12.16 7.07 4.70
CA PHE A 494 -13.41 6.88 3.97
C PHE A 494 -13.40 7.52 2.58
N ASP A 495 -12.34 8.23 2.19
CA ASP A 495 -12.27 8.86 0.87
C ASP A 495 -12.51 7.81 -0.24
N PRO A 496 -13.50 8.04 -1.14
CA PRO A 496 -13.79 7.14 -2.25
C PRO A 496 -12.63 6.94 -3.21
N LYS A 497 -11.49 7.63 -3.08
CA LYS A 497 -10.27 7.38 -3.86
C LYS A 497 -9.53 6.10 -3.45
N PHE A 498 -9.75 5.58 -2.24
CA PHE A 498 -9.09 4.36 -1.76
C PHE A 498 -9.69 3.08 -2.37
N ASN A 499 -8.84 2.28 -3.00
CA ASN A 499 -9.18 0.96 -3.54
C ASN A 499 -8.17 -0.09 -3.10
N ILE A 500 -8.67 -1.23 -2.63
CA ILE A 500 -7.84 -2.40 -2.34
C ILE A 500 -7.72 -3.21 -3.63
N VAL A 501 -6.52 -3.26 -4.18
CA VAL A 501 -6.17 -4.09 -5.33
C VAL A 501 -4.94 -4.88 -4.95
N SER A 502 -5.17 -6.09 -4.44
CA SER A 502 -4.12 -6.92 -3.90
C SER A 502 -3.23 -7.48 -5.02
N PRO A 503 -1.90 -7.38 -4.91
CA PRO A 503 -0.98 -7.97 -5.87
C PRO A 503 -1.00 -9.50 -5.81
N GLY A 504 -0.39 -10.14 -6.81
CA GLY A 504 -0.19 -11.58 -6.81
C GLY A 504 1.27 -12.01 -6.74
N ALA A 505 1.49 -13.31 -6.91
CA ALA A 505 2.78 -13.88 -7.23
C ALA A 505 2.75 -14.42 -8.67
N ASP A 506 3.90 -14.44 -9.33
CA ASP A 506 4.06 -15.08 -10.64
C ASP A 506 3.76 -16.58 -10.54
N MET A 507 2.63 -17.01 -11.13
CA MET A 507 2.14 -18.39 -11.07
C MET A 507 2.97 -19.37 -11.92
N SER A 508 3.86 -18.87 -12.79
CA SER A 508 4.84 -19.71 -13.49
C SER A 508 5.99 -20.11 -12.56
N VAL A 509 6.30 -19.27 -11.57
CA VAL A 509 7.39 -19.47 -10.60
C VAL A 509 6.86 -20.11 -9.31
N TYR A 510 5.81 -19.54 -8.73
CA TYR A 510 5.18 -19.98 -7.48
C TYR A 510 3.86 -20.71 -7.77
N PHE A 511 3.89 -22.03 -7.58
CA PHE A 511 2.75 -22.92 -7.78
C PHE A 511 2.69 -23.97 -6.65
N PRO A 512 1.55 -24.65 -6.46
CA PRO A 512 1.36 -25.65 -5.39
C PRO A 512 2.42 -26.75 -5.38
N TYR A 513 2.91 -27.11 -4.19
CA TYR A 513 3.91 -28.17 -4.01
C TYR A 513 3.43 -29.55 -4.51
N SER A 514 2.11 -29.75 -4.57
CA SER A 514 1.44 -30.96 -5.02
C SER A 514 1.49 -31.19 -6.54
N GLU A 515 1.83 -30.17 -7.34
CA GLU A 515 1.96 -30.29 -8.80
C GLU A 515 3.30 -30.95 -9.19
N LYS A 516 3.39 -32.27 -8.96
CA LYS A 516 4.63 -33.05 -9.14
C LYS A 516 5.28 -32.92 -10.52
N SER A 517 4.49 -32.78 -11.58
CA SER A 517 4.99 -32.65 -12.96
C SER A 517 5.71 -31.34 -13.24
N LYS A 518 5.51 -30.30 -12.41
CA LYS A 518 6.17 -28.99 -12.55
C LYS A 518 7.36 -28.81 -11.61
N ARG A 519 7.61 -29.76 -10.70
CA ARG A 519 8.68 -29.65 -9.69
C ARG A 519 10.05 -29.59 -10.34
N LEU A 520 10.90 -28.70 -9.83
CA LEU A 520 12.26 -28.50 -10.34
C LEU A 520 13.25 -29.42 -9.62
N THR A 521 13.07 -30.73 -9.78
CA THR A 521 13.84 -31.75 -9.03
C THR A 521 15.35 -31.69 -9.27
N ALA A 522 15.79 -31.12 -10.39
CA ALA A 522 17.21 -30.87 -10.66
C ALA A 522 17.88 -29.94 -9.63
N LEU A 523 17.11 -29.09 -8.94
CA LEU A 523 17.60 -28.17 -7.91
C LEU A 523 17.63 -28.82 -6.51
N HIS A 524 17.14 -30.04 -6.33
CA HIS A 524 17.01 -30.65 -5.01
C HIS A 524 18.36 -30.90 -4.35
N SER A 525 19.40 -31.26 -5.10
CA SER A 525 20.75 -31.43 -4.54
C SER A 525 21.32 -30.13 -3.97
N GLU A 526 21.12 -29.01 -4.65
CA GLU A 526 21.53 -27.68 -4.16
C GLU A 526 20.72 -27.26 -2.94
N ILE A 527 19.40 -27.53 -2.95
CA ILE A 527 18.53 -27.21 -1.81
C ILE A 527 18.89 -28.05 -0.58
N GLU A 528 19.19 -29.33 -0.78
CA GLU A 528 19.61 -30.23 0.30
C GLU A 528 20.97 -29.86 0.88
N GLU A 529 21.91 -29.40 0.05
CA GLU A 529 23.15 -28.81 0.51
C GLU A 529 22.86 -27.55 1.36
N LEU A 530 22.09 -26.61 0.80
CA LEU A 530 21.75 -25.35 1.46
C LEU A 530 21.10 -25.57 2.83
N LEU A 531 20.18 -26.52 2.94
CA LEU A 531 19.44 -26.80 4.17
C LEU A 531 20.18 -27.72 5.16
N PHE A 532 20.87 -28.76 4.67
CA PHE A 532 21.28 -29.89 5.50
C PHE A 532 22.77 -30.23 5.43
N SER A 533 23.58 -29.46 4.70
CA SER A 533 25.03 -29.62 4.72
C SER A 533 25.59 -29.43 6.13
N ASN A 534 26.56 -30.26 6.52
CA ASN A 534 27.26 -30.14 7.79
C ASN A 534 28.40 -29.11 7.75
N VAL A 535 28.60 -28.45 6.61
CA VAL A 535 29.61 -27.40 6.44
C VAL A 535 28.98 -26.07 6.81
N GLU A 536 29.74 -25.22 7.51
CA GLU A 536 29.40 -23.81 7.72
C GLU A 536 30.29 -22.95 6.83
N ASN A 537 29.70 -21.96 6.15
CA ASN A 537 30.38 -21.08 5.20
C ASN A 537 29.61 -19.74 5.09
N GLU A 538 29.99 -18.90 4.12
CA GLU A 538 29.35 -17.60 3.84
C GLU A 538 27.95 -17.72 3.22
N GLU A 539 27.50 -18.91 2.83
CA GLU A 539 26.13 -19.13 2.34
C GLU A 539 25.20 -19.62 3.44
N HIS A 540 25.71 -20.36 4.43
CA HIS A 540 24.92 -20.91 5.52
C HIS A 540 25.72 -21.18 6.80
N ILE A 541 25.14 -20.76 7.92
CA ILE A 541 25.68 -20.85 9.28
C ILE A 541 24.78 -21.78 10.12
N CYS A 542 25.38 -22.52 11.06
CA CYS A 542 24.78 -23.61 11.84
C CYS A 542 24.32 -24.80 11.00
N VAL A 543 24.03 -25.92 11.65
CA VAL A 543 23.56 -27.16 11.01
C VAL A 543 22.20 -27.60 11.57
N LEU A 544 21.47 -28.42 10.81
CA LEU A 544 20.27 -29.11 11.27
C LEU A 544 20.60 -30.57 11.55
N GLU A 545 20.52 -30.98 12.82
CA GLU A 545 20.81 -32.36 13.24
C GLU A 545 19.71 -33.33 12.80
N ASP A 546 18.44 -32.98 13.03
CA ASP A 546 17.30 -33.81 12.65
C ASP A 546 16.65 -33.31 11.35
N ARG A 547 17.01 -33.96 10.23
CA ARG A 547 16.48 -33.65 8.89
C ARG A 547 15.00 -34.02 8.71
N LYS A 548 14.39 -34.79 9.62
CA LYS A 548 13.00 -35.25 9.51
C LYS A 548 12.00 -34.29 10.14
N LYS A 549 12.46 -33.35 10.95
CA LYS A 549 11.59 -32.34 11.56
C LYS A 549 11.00 -31.41 10.50
N PRO A 550 9.73 -31.00 10.65
CA PRO A 550 9.19 -29.89 9.89
C PRO A 550 10.02 -28.63 10.07
N ILE A 551 10.01 -27.76 9.06
CA ILE A 551 10.76 -26.51 9.07
C ILE A 551 9.82 -25.32 9.23
N ILE A 552 10.08 -24.47 10.22
CA ILE A 552 9.62 -23.08 10.20
C ILE A 552 10.58 -22.31 9.30
N PHE A 553 10.04 -21.70 8.25
CA PHE A 553 10.81 -20.97 7.25
C PHE A 553 10.42 -19.49 7.24
N SER A 554 11.43 -18.61 7.26
CA SER A 554 11.24 -17.18 7.02
C SER A 554 12.36 -16.63 6.15
N MET A 555 12.00 -15.84 5.14
CA MET A 555 12.94 -15.21 4.21
C MET A 555 12.62 -13.72 4.10
N ALA A 556 13.55 -12.87 4.52
CA ALA A 556 13.39 -11.42 4.50
C ALA A 556 14.75 -10.70 4.53
N ARG A 557 14.74 -9.39 4.28
CA ARG A 557 15.92 -8.54 4.57
C ARG A 557 16.20 -8.54 6.07
N LEU A 558 17.48 -8.41 6.42
CA LEU A 558 17.90 -8.32 7.82
C LEU A 558 17.88 -6.84 8.24
N ASP A 559 16.72 -6.38 8.67
CA ASP A 559 16.53 -5.03 9.21
C ASP A 559 15.69 -5.11 10.50
N ARG A 560 15.73 -4.03 11.29
CA ARG A 560 15.08 -3.99 12.61
C ARG A 560 13.56 -4.20 12.51
N VAL A 561 12.95 -3.73 11.43
CA VAL A 561 11.50 -3.76 11.21
C VAL A 561 11.03 -5.17 10.81
N LYS A 562 11.84 -5.92 10.05
CA LYS A 562 11.55 -7.33 9.71
C LYS A 562 11.63 -8.26 10.92
N ASN A 563 12.36 -7.86 11.96
CA ASN A 563 12.40 -8.54 13.26
C ASN A 563 12.76 -10.04 13.16
N MET A 564 13.68 -10.39 12.27
CA MET A 564 14.16 -11.77 12.09
C MET A 564 14.84 -12.30 13.36
N THR A 565 15.59 -11.45 14.05
CA THR A 565 16.21 -11.80 15.34
C THR A 565 15.18 -12.04 16.44
N GLY A 566 14.03 -11.34 16.42
CA GLY A 566 12.93 -11.58 17.35
C GLY A 566 12.28 -12.96 17.15
N LEU A 567 12.15 -13.42 15.90
CA LEU A 567 11.71 -14.79 15.61
C LEU A 567 12.68 -15.84 16.16
N VAL A 568 13.99 -15.60 16.01
CA VAL A 568 15.03 -16.49 16.54
C VAL A 568 15.01 -16.51 18.07
N GLU A 569 14.88 -15.36 18.72
CA GLU A 569 14.77 -15.26 20.18
C GLU A 569 13.53 -15.99 20.71
N LEU A 570 12.38 -15.82 20.06
CA LEU A 570 11.13 -16.52 20.38
C LEU A 570 11.31 -18.03 20.30
N TYR A 571 11.87 -18.52 19.19
CA TYR A 571 12.12 -19.94 18.98
C TYR A 571 13.08 -20.48 20.05
N ALA A 572 14.17 -19.75 20.33
CA ALA A 572 15.16 -20.12 21.31
C ALA A 572 14.60 -20.29 22.72
N LYS A 573 13.65 -19.43 23.10
CA LYS A 573 12.97 -19.41 24.41
C LYS A 573 11.88 -20.48 24.57
N SER A 574 11.49 -21.20 23.52
CA SER A 574 10.46 -22.24 23.58
C SER A 574 11.05 -23.65 23.40
N PRO A 575 11.33 -24.38 24.50
CA PRO A 575 11.87 -25.74 24.42
C PRO A 575 10.95 -26.68 23.62
N ARG A 576 9.62 -26.55 23.81
CA ARG A 576 8.66 -27.39 23.10
C ARG A 576 8.68 -27.12 21.59
N LEU A 577 8.82 -25.87 21.17
CA LEU A 577 8.91 -25.54 19.75
C LEU A 577 10.19 -26.12 19.12
N ARG A 578 11.34 -26.00 19.79
CA ARG A 578 12.62 -26.60 19.37
C ARG A 578 12.57 -28.14 19.28
N GLU A 579 11.79 -28.77 20.13
CA GLU A 579 11.55 -30.22 20.07
C GLU A 579 10.78 -30.62 18.80
N LEU A 580 9.77 -29.83 18.44
CA LEU A 580 8.84 -30.15 17.36
C LEU A 580 9.38 -29.88 15.96
N VAL A 581 10.13 -28.80 15.77
CA VAL A 581 10.50 -28.29 14.43
C VAL A 581 11.93 -27.76 14.39
N ASN A 582 12.46 -27.59 13.18
CA ASN A 582 13.68 -26.82 12.91
C ASN A 582 13.31 -25.39 12.51
N LEU A 583 14.24 -24.44 12.75
CA LEU A 583 14.10 -23.07 12.27
C LEU A 583 15.07 -22.80 11.12
N VAL A 584 14.57 -22.31 9.99
CA VAL A 584 15.38 -21.88 8.85
C VAL A 584 15.08 -20.41 8.55
N VAL A 585 16.11 -19.57 8.64
CA VAL A 585 16.01 -18.13 8.37
C VAL A 585 16.94 -17.75 7.23
N VAL A 586 16.39 -17.12 6.19
CA VAL A 586 17.14 -16.58 5.05
C VAL A 586 17.15 -15.05 5.17
N CYS A 587 18.26 -14.49 5.62
CA CYS A 587 18.40 -13.05 5.82
C CYS A 587 19.88 -12.62 5.97
N GLY A 588 20.20 -11.43 5.45
CA GLY A 588 21.54 -10.84 5.46
C GLY A 588 22.45 -11.49 4.41
N ASP A 589 23.33 -10.71 3.78
CA ASP A 589 24.40 -11.23 2.91
C ASP A 589 25.64 -11.51 3.77
N HIS A 590 26.01 -12.78 3.96
CA HIS A 590 27.17 -13.13 4.81
C HIS A 590 28.49 -13.08 4.05
N GLY A 591 28.46 -13.01 2.71
CA GLY A 591 29.67 -12.99 1.88
C GLY A 591 30.32 -11.61 1.77
N LYS A 592 29.67 -10.57 2.26
CA LYS A 592 30.17 -9.19 2.23
C LYS A 592 29.91 -8.48 3.54
N GLU A 593 30.83 -7.63 3.94
CA GLU A 593 30.59 -6.72 5.05
C GLU A 593 29.48 -5.73 4.67
N SER A 594 28.41 -5.71 5.47
CA SER A 594 27.29 -4.80 5.24
C SER A 594 27.74 -3.35 5.47
N LYS A 595 27.25 -2.45 4.62
CA LYS A 595 27.40 -0.99 4.80
C LYS A 595 26.20 -0.35 5.51
N ASP A 596 25.15 -1.13 5.77
CA ASP A 596 23.93 -0.68 6.42
C ASP A 596 24.02 -0.89 7.94
N LEU A 597 23.77 0.19 8.70
CA LEU A 597 23.94 0.17 10.16
C LEU A 597 22.89 -0.67 10.88
N GLU A 598 21.65 -0.77 10.35
CA GLU A 598 20.62 -1.63 10.95
C GLU A 598 20.98 -3.10 10.74
N GLU A 599 21.38 -3.46 9.53
CA GLU A 599 21.79 -4.82 9.18
C GLU A 599 23.00 -5.26 10.03
N GLN A 600 24.03 -4.42 10.19
CA GLN A 600 25.18 -4.70 11.07
C GLN A 600 24.76 -4.98 12.52
N ALA A 601 23.84 -4.18 13.06
CA ALA A 601 23.34 -4.37 14.42
C ALA A 601 22.55 -5.68 14.57
N GLU A 602 21.71 -6.01 13.60
CA GLU A 602 20.94 -7.24 13.57
C GLU A 602 21.82 -8.49 13.34
N PHE A 603 22.89 -8.41 12.54
CA PHE A 603 23.91 -9.46 12.42
C PHE A 603 24.53 -9.79 13.78
N LYS A 604 24.98 -8.75 14.51
CA LYS A 604 25.57 -8.93 15.83
C LYS A 604 24.60 -9.59 16.80
N LYS A 605 23.33 -9.18 16.78
CA LYS A 605 22.27 -9.76 17.60
C LYS A 605 21.99 -11.22 17.24
N MET A 606 21.95 -11.55 15.95
CA MET A 606 21.77 -12.93 15.46
C MET A 606 22.86 -13.87 15.99
N HIS A 607 24.14 -13.47 15.86
CA HIS A 607 25.26 -14.25 16.38
C HIS A 607 25.19 -14.44 17.90
N SER A 608 24.85 -13.40 18.67
CA SER A 608 24.68 -13.51 20.11
C SER A 608 23.57 -14.49 20.48
N LEU A 609 22.40 -14.42 19.83
CA LEU A 609 21.28 -15.33 20.11
C LEU A 609 21.64 -16.79 19.82
N ILE A 610 22.31 -17.07 18.70
CA ILE A 610 22.74 -18.42 18.35
C ILE A 610 23.68 -18.99 19.41
N LYS A 611 24.64 -18.17 19.87
CA LYS A 611 25.62 -18.56 20.88
C LYS A 611 24.99 -18.74 22.26
N ASP A 612 24.22 -17.76 22.73
CA ASP A 612 23.70 -17.69 24.09
C ASP A 612 22.66 -18.80 24.37
N TYR A 613 21.89 -19.20 23.34
CA TYR A 613 20.86 -20.25 23.46
C TYR A 613 21.30 -21.62 22.91
N ASN A 614 22.55 -21.74 22.48
CA ASN A 614 23.14 -22.94 21.88
C ASN A 614 22.22 -23.53 20.79
N LEU A 615 21.97 -22.75 19.73
CA LEU A 615 20.98 -23.09 18.70
C LEU A 615 21.54 -23.98 17.58
N ASN A 616 22.85 -24.20 17.53
CA ASN A 616 23.44 -25.08 16.52
C ASN A 616 22.85 -26.49 16.66
N GLY A 617 22.47 -27.09 15.54
CA GLY A 617 21.72 -28.35 15.46
C GLY A 617 20.21 -28.17 15.30
N GLN A 618 19.63 -27.00 15.62
CA GLN A 618 18.19 -26.74 15.48
C GLN A 618 17.84 -25.50 14.66
N ILE A 619 18.84 -24.71 14.24
CA ILE A 619 18.67 -23.56 13.35
C ILE A 619 19.58 -23.68 12.13
N ARG A 620 19.10 -23.19 10.99
CA ARG A 620 19.91 -22.93 9.79
C ARG A 620 19.75 -21.47 9.39
N TRP A 621 20.84 -20.71 9.42
CA TRP A 621 20.84 -19.32 8.99
C TRP A 621 21.51 -19.21 7.63
N ILE A 622 20.73 -18.86 6.61
CA ILE A 622 21.14 -18.85 5.21
C ILE A 622 21.29 -17.40 4.74
N SER A 623 22.34 -17.15 3.96
CA SER A 623 22.61 -15.87 3.31
C SER A 623 21.53 -15.51 2.27
N ALA A 624 21.35 -14.23 1.98
CA ALA A 624 20.31 -13.72 1.09
C ALA A 624 20.29 -14.44 -0.28
N GLN A 625 19.11 -14.96 -0.66
CA GLN A 625 18.96 -15.76 -1.88
C GLN A 625 18.39 -14.94 -3.04
N MET A 626 19.17 -14.79 -4.12
CA MET A 626 18.84 -13.91 -5.25
C MET A 626 18.12 -14.62 -6.42
N ASN A 627 18.09 -15.96 -6.42
CA ASN A 627 17.47 -16.73 -7.50
C ASN A 627 16.00 -17.04 -7.18
N ARG A 628 15.07 -16.28 -7.77
CA ARG A 628 13.62 -16.46 -7.57
C ARG A 628 13.11 -17.86 -7.89
N VAL A 629 13.69 -18.53 -8.90
CA VAL A 629 13.26 -19.87 -9.35
C VAL A 629 13.66 -20.92 -8.32
N ARG A 630 14.91 -20.86 -7.82
CA ARG A 630 15.37 -21.73 -6.73
C ARG A 630 14.62 -21.45 -5.44
N ASN A 631 14.35 -20.19 -5.11
CA ASN A 631 13.57 -19.81 -3.92
C ASN A 631 12.17 -20.41 -3.96
N ALA A 632 11.51 -20.42 -5.12
CA ALA A 632 10.19 -21.03 -5.25
C ALA A 632 10.22 -22.54 -5.05
N GLU A 633 11.26 -23.23 -5.53
CA GLU A 633 11.44 -24.66 -5.25
C GLU A 633 11.78 -24.91 -3.78
N LEU A 634 12.55 -24.02 -3.14
CA LEU A 634 12.79 -24.06 -1.70
C LEU A 634 11.49 -23.99 -0.90
N TYR A 635 10.58 -23.05 -1.20
CA TYR A 635 9.26 -23.00 -0.56
C TYR A 635 8.47 -24.33 -0.72
N ARG A 636 8.52 -24.94 -1.91
CA ARG A 636 7.87 -26.24 -2.15
C ARG A 636 8.56 -27.38 -1.38
N TYR A 637 9.88 -27.34 -1.25
CA TYR A 637 10.65 -28.29 -0.45
C TYR A 637 10.31 -28.15 1.05
N ILE A 638 10.16 -26.93 1.57
CA ILE A 638 9.68 -26.69 2.94
C ILE A 638 8.27 -27.28 3.12
N ALA A 639 7.38 -27.13 2.12
CA ALA A 639 6.05 -27.73 2.16
C ALA A 639 6.08 -29.27 2.19
N ASP A 640 7.06 -29.91 1.53
CA ASP A 640 7.26 -31.36 1.62
C ASP A 640 7.58 -31.81 3.05
N THR A 641 8.28 -30.98 3.84
CA THR A 641 8.55 -31.23 5.27
C THR A 641 7.35 -31.00 6.19
N LYS A 642 6.19 -30.59 5.65
CA LYS A 642 5.02 -30.13 6.42
C LYS A 642 5.34 -28.96 7.36
N GLY A 643 6.23 -28.09 6.87
CA GLY A 643 6.66 -26.86 7.55
C GLY A 643 5.63 -25.74 7.55
N ALA A 644 6.05 -24.55 7.99
CA ALA A 644 5.23 -23.33 8.00
C ALA A 644 6.07 -22.10 7.63
N PHE A 645 5.40 -21.05 7.14
CA PHE A 645 6.01 -19.75 6.84
C PHE A 645 5.02 -18.61 7.11
N VAL A 646 5.48 -17.35 7.01
CA VAL A 646 4.66 -16.15 7.30
C VAL A 646 4.07 -15.58 6.00
N GLN A 647 2.74 -15.37 5.96
CA GLN A 647 2.04 -14.75 4.83
C GLN A 647 0.78 -13.98 5.27
N ILE A 648 0.13 -13.28 4.33
CA ILE A 648 -1.20 -12.68 4.48
C ILE A 648 -2.27 -13.78 4.58
N ILE A 649 -3.15 -13.70 5.58
CA ILE A 649 -4.03 -14.80 5.95
C ILE A 649 -5.39 -14.31 6.46
N VAL A 650 -6.30 -15.28 6.64
CA VAL A 650 -7.47 -15.17 7.51
C VAL A 650 -7.24 -16.11 8.69
N ASP A 651 -7.21 -15.54 9.90
CA ASP A 651 -6.94 -16.26 11.14
C ASP A 651 -7.84 -17.50 11.32
N GLY A 652 -7.21 -18.64 11.60
CA GLY A 652 -7.86 -19.94 11.78
C GLY A 652 -8.43 -20.57 10.52
N VAL A 653 -8.35 -19.91 9.36
CA VAL A 653 -8.88 -20.41 8.07
C VAL A 653 -7.75 -20.71 7.10
N SER A 654 -6.97 -19.70 6.71
CA SER A 654 -5.88 -19.82 5.75
C SER A 654 -4.50 -19.62 6.38
N GLY A 655 -4.43 -19.53 7.72
CA GLY A 655 -3.24 -19.36 8.54
C GLY A 655 -3.59 -18.83 9.93
N PHE A 656 -2.61 -18.36 10.70
CA PHE A 656 -2.79 -17.83 12.07
C PHE A 656 -2.12 -16.46 12.25
N HIS A 657 -2.83 -15.51 12.86
CA HIS A 657 -2.24 -14.20 13.18
C HIS A 657 -1.28 -14.35 14.37
N ILE A 658 -0.16 -13.63 14.31
CA ILE A 658 0.85 -13.60 15.36
C ILE A 658 1.14 -12.15 15.74
N ASP A 659 1.28 -11.88 17.04
CA ASP A 659 1.59 -10.55 17.58
C ASP A 659 3.09 -10.47 17.93
N PRO A 660 3.89 -9.67 17.20
CA PRO A 660 5.33 -9.60 17.43
C PRO A 660 5.70 -9.01 18.81
N TYR A 661 4.77 -8.36 19.51
CA TYR A 661 5.00 -7.84 20.87
C TYR A 661 4.76 -8.88 21.96
N ASN A 662 4.22 -10.06 21.63
CA ASN A 662 3.96 -11.13 22.59
C ASN A 662 4.54 -12.47 22.14
N GLY A 663 5.86 -12.61 22.27
CA GLY A 663 6.58 -13.78 21.79
C GLY A 663 6.13 -15.11 22.41
N GLU A 664 5.72 -15.12 23.67
CA GLU A 664 5.22 -16.34 24.34
C GLU A 664 3.93 -16.84 23.70
N LYS A 665 2.93 -15.97 23.49
CA LYS A 665 1.69 -16.34 22.80
C LYS A 665 1.94 -16.83 21.37
N VAL A 666 2.88 -16.22 20.67
CA VAL A 666 3.23 -16.64 19.32
C VAL A 666 3.87 -18.02 19.33
N ALA A 667 4.77 -18.30 20.28
CA ALA A 667 5.33 -19.63 20.46
C ALA A 667 4.24 -20.67 20.78
N ASP A 668 3.26 -20.34 21.63
CA ASP A 668 2.14 -21.22 21.96
C ASP A 668 1.28 -21.55 20.74
N ILE A 669 0.98 -20.56 19.89
CA ILE A 669 0.23 -20.78 18.63
C ILE A 669 0.99 -21.74 17.72
N LEU A 670 2.30 -21.53 17.54
CA LEU A 670 3.14 -22.40 16.70
C LEU A 670 3.21 -23.82 17.26
N VAL A 671 3.42 -23.97 18.57
CA VAL A 671 3.42 -25.29 19.24
C VAL A 671 2.08 -26.01 19.02
N GLN A 672 0.96 -25.32 19.27
CA GLN A 672 -0.37 -25.91 19.08
C GLN A 672 -0.62 -26.33 17.63
N PHE A 673 -0.16 -25.56 16.66
CA PHE A 673 -0.28 -25.89 15.24
C PHE A 673 0.49 -27.17 14.89
N PHE A 674 1.75 -27.27 15.31
CA PHE A 674 2.57 -28.44 15.00
C PHE A 674 2.15 -29.69 15.80
N ASP A 675 1.73 -29.54 17.06
CA ASP A 675 1.18 -30.66 17.83
C ASP A 675 -0.11 -31.22 17.20
N LYS A 676 -1.03 -30.34 16.76
CA LYS A 676 -2.23 -30.75 16.03
C LYS A 676 -1.90 -31.39 14.70
N SER A 677 -0.97 -30.83 13.94
CA SER A 677 -0.55 -31.39 12.65
C SER A 677 0.15 -32.75 12.78
N LYS A 678 0.86 -32.97 13.90
CA LYS A 678 1.47 -34.27 14.23
C LYS A 678 0.42 -35.31 14.63
N ALA A 679 -0.62 -34.89 15.37
CA ALA A 679 -1.72 -35.77 15.77
C ALA A 679 -2.68 -36.09 14.61
N ASP A 680 -2.94 -35.12 13.74
CA ASP A 680 -3.79 -35.23 12.56
C ASP A 680 -3.13 -34.52 11.35
N PRO A 681 -2.51 -35.27 10.44
CA PRO A 681 -1.90 -34.71 9.23
C PRO A 681 -2.88 -33.94 8.32
N GLN A 682 -4.20 -34.20 8.42
CA GLN A 682 -5.19 -33.45 7.64
C GLN A 682 -5.30 -31.99 8.11
N HIS A 683 -4.91 -31.69 9.34
CA HIS A 683 -4.92 -30.32 9.86
C HIS A 683 -4.03 -29.39 9.01
N TRP A 684 -2.81 -29.83 8.71
CA TRP A 684 -1.88 -29.08 7.87
C TRP A 684 -2.41 -28.91 6.44
N GLU A 685 -2.95 -29.99 5.86
CA GLU A 685 -3.46 -29.97 4.48
C GLU A 685 -4.66 -29.03 4.34
N LYS A 686 -5.57 -29.01 5.32
CA LYS A 686 -6.71 -28.11 5.33
C LYS A 686 -6.29 -26.64 5.31
N ILE A 687 -5.30 -26.26 6.12
CA ILE A 687 -4.76 -24.89 6.14
C ILE A 687 -4.04 -24.59 4.82
N SER A 688 -3.27 -25.53 4.28
CA SER A 688 -2.57 -25.39 2.99
C SER A 688 -3.55 -25.12 1.84
N GLN A 689 -4.60 -25.93 1.70
CA GLN A 689 -5.63 -25.77 0.65
C GLN A 689 -6.42 -24.47 0.80
N ALA A 690 -6.76 -24.10 2.03
CA ALA A 690 -7.41 -22.81 2.30
C ALA A 690 -6.49 -21.62 1.95
N GLY A 691 -5.18 -21.75 2.17
CA GLY A 691 -4.15 -20.80 1.72
C GLY A 691 -4.14 -20.65 0.20
N LEU A 692 -4.11 -21.77 -0.55
CA LEU A 692 -4.15 -21.75 -2.01
C LEU A 692 -5.41 -21.10 -2.56
N GLN A 693 -6.59 -21.51 -2.06
CA GLN A 693 -7.87 -20.92 -2.47
C GLN A 693 -7.90 -19.41 -2.23
N ARG A 694 -7.39 -18.97 -1.07
CA ARG A 694 -7.29 -17.55 -0.73
C ARG A 694 -6.42 -16.77 -1.71
N ILE A 695 -5.30 -17.34 -2.17
CA ILE A 695 -4.44 -16.73 -3.19
C ILE A 695 -5.17 -16.61 -4.53
N TYR A 696 -5.79 -17.68 -5.02
CA TYR A 696 -6.52 -17.66 -6.29
C TYR A 696 -7.67 -16.65 -6.32
N ASP A 697 -8.38 -16.49 -5.20
CA ASP A 697 -9.55 -15.61 -5.12
C ASP A 697 -9.20 -14.12 -4.98
N LYS A 698 -7.97 -13.79 -4.54
CA LYS A 698 -7.64 -12.43 -4.09
C LYS A 698 -6.30 -11.88 -4.53
N TYR A 699 -5.28 -12.71 -4.69
CA TYR A 699 -3.89 -12.29 -4.84
C TYR A 699 -3.31 -12.82 -6.15
N THR A 700 -3.87 -12.34 -7.28
CA THR A 700 -3.42 -12.71 -8.62
C THR A 700 -3.21 -11.47 -9.48
N TRP A 701 -2.16 -11.49 -10.30
CA TRP A 701 -1.84 -10.37 -11.17
C TRP A 701 -2.89 -10.14 -12.28
N LYS A 702 -3.63 -11.19 -12.67
CA LYS A 702 -4.76 -11.06 -13.60
C LYS A 702 -5.90 -10.23 -13.00
N LEU A 703 -6.35 -10.56 -11.80
CA LEU A 703 -7.38 -9.78 -11.11
C LEU A 703 -6.91 -8.34 -10.85
N TYR A 704 -5.61 -8.18 -10.56
CA TYR A 704 -4.99 -6.89 -10.37
C TYR A 704 -5.10 -6.00 -11.61
N SER A 705 -4.65 -6.47 -12.78
CA SER A 705 -4.64 -5.67 -14.00
C SER A 705 -6.06 -5.38 -14.51
N GLU A 706 -6.96 -6.36 -14.44
CA GLU A 706 -8.38 -6.18 -14.76
C GLU A 706 -9.00 -5.07 -13.91
N ARG A 707 -8.72 -5.07 -12.60
CA ARG A 707 -9.23 -4.07 -11.67
C ARG A 707 -8.62 -2.70 -11.94
N LEU A 708 -7.30 -2.60 -12.06
CA LEU A 708 -6.59 -1.34 -12.32
C LEU A 708 -7.10 -0.67 -13.60
N MET A 709 -7.30 -1.42 -14.68
CA MET A 709 -7.83 -0.87 -15.94
C MET A 709 -9.25 -0.33 -15.78
N THR A 710 -10.10 -1.03 -15.01
CA THR A 710 -11.46 -0.54 -14.70
C THR A 710 -11.44 0.70 -13.80
N LEU A 711 -10.57 0.74 -12.78
CA LEU A 711 -10.41 1.93 -11.93
C LEU A 711 -9.99 3.15 -12.77
N SER A 712 -8.99 3.00 -13.63
CA SER A 712 -8.51 4.08 -14.50
C SER A 712 -9.63 4.69 -15.33
N GLY A 713 -10.58 3.86 -15.78
CA GLY A 713 -11.75 4.35 -16.50
C GLY A 713 -12.78 5.09 -15.68
N VAL A 714 -13.17 4.52 -14.54
CA VAL A 714 -14.14 5.16 -13.63
C VAL A 714 -13.59 6.47 -13.08
N TYR A 715 -12.33 6.48 -12.61
CA TYR A 715 -11.71 7.69 -12.09
C TYR A 715 -11.36 8.71 -13.18
N GLY A 716 -11.08 8.27 -14.41
CA GLY A 716 -10.93 9.16 -15.56
C GLY A 716 -12.21 9.93 -15.86
N PHE A 717 -13.35 9.24 -15.91
CA PHE A 717 -14.65 9.89 -16.05
C PHE A 717 -15.00 10.75 -14.82
N TRP A 718 -14.71 10.28 -13.61
CA TRP A 718 -14.94 11.07 -12.40
C TRP A 718 -14.13 12.37 -12.37
N LYS A 719 -12.86 12.31 -12.80
CA LYS A 719 -11.99 13.49 -12.93
C LYS A 719 -12.57 14.51 -13.89
N TYR A 720 -13.15 14.06 -15.01
CA TYR A 720 -13.84 14.92 -15.96
C TYR A 720 -15.05 15.62 -15.31
N VAL A 721 -15.90 14.88 -14.59
CA VAL A 721 -17.14 15.40 -13.98
C VAL A 721 -16.87 16.29 -12.75
N SER A 722 -15.85 15.99 -11.95
CA SER A 722 -15.55 16.70 -10.68
C SER A 722 -14.47 17.79 -10.80
N ASN A 723 -14.03 18.12 -12.02
CA ASN A 723 -12.89 19.02 -12.24
C ASN A 723 -13.04 20.41 -11.58
N LEU A 724 -14.26 20.97 -11.59
CA LEU A 724 -14.53 22.25 -10.94
C LEU A 724 -14.43 22.17 -9.41
N GLU A 725 -14.98 21.10 -8.82
CA GLU A 725 -14.98 20.86 -7.37
C GLU A 725 -13.57 20.62 -6.83
N ARG A 726 -12.67 20.01 -7.63
CA ARG A 726 -11.27 19.75 -7.24
C ARG A 726 -10.34 20.95 -7.38
N ARG A 727 -10.81 22.08 -7.91
CA ARG A 727 -9.95 23.24 -8.24
C ARG A 727 -9.34 23.85 -6.97
N GLU A 728 -10.10 23.95 -5.89
CA GLU A 728 -9.66 24.54 -4.62
C GLU A 728 -8.60 23.67 -3.95
N THR A 729 -8.85 22.36 -3.84
CA THR A 729 -7.85 21.38 -3.36
C THR A 729 -6.56 21.48 -4.15
N ARG A 730 -6.64 21.60 -5.47
CA ARG A 730 -5.46 21.71 -6.34
C ARG A 730 -4.61 22.93 -5.99
N ARG A 731 -5.23 24.10 -5.83
CA ARG A 731 -4.50 25.34 -5.48
C ARG A 731 -3.90 25.28 -4.08
N TYR A 732 -4.61 24.67 -3.14
CA TYR A 732 -4.10 24.46 -1.79
C TYR A 732 -2.83 23.58 -1.79
N LEU A 733 -2.84 22.47 -2.54
CA LEU A 733 -1.69 21.58 -2.68
C LEU A 733 -0.53 22.23 -3.46
N GLU A 734 -0.81 23.02 -4.49
CA GLU A 734 0.22 23.80 -5.20
C GLU A 734 0.94 24.76 -4.25
N MET A 735 0.19 25.48 -3.41
CA MET A 735 0.77 26.38 -2.41
C MET A 735 1.58 25.61 -1.38
N PHE A 736 1.08 24.48 -0.89
CA PHE A 736 1.79 23.64 0.07
C PHE A 736 3.09 23.07 -0.52
N TYR A 737 3.07 22.62 -1.76
CA TYR A 737 4.26 22.21 -2.49
C TYR A 737 5.27 23.37 -2.64
N ALA A 738 4.80 24.51 -3.16
CA ALA A 738 5.67 25.63 -3.53
C ALA A 738 6.32 26.31 -2.31
N LEU A 739 5.56 26.46 -1.20
CA LEU A 739 5.99 27.23 -0.03
C LEU A 739 6.50 26.35 1.12
N LYS A 740 6.12 25.06 1.19
CA LYS A 740 6.61 24.14 2.22
C LYS A 740 7.59 23.12 1.64
N TYR A 741 7.15 22.25 0.74
CA TYR A 741 7.99 21.14 0.25
C TYR A 741 9.29 21.64 -0.38
N ARG A 742 9.23 22.60 -1.31
CA ARG A 742 10.44 23.12 -2.00
C ARG A 742 11.51 23.64 -1.04
N ASN A 743 11.09 24.30 0.03
CA ASN A 743 12.02 24.85 1.02
C ASN A 743 12.68 23.75 1.85
N LEU A 744 11.91 22.72 2.24
CA LEU A 744 12.44 21.55 2.93
C LEU A 744 13.41 20.77 2.03
N ALA A 745 13.02 20.48 0.78
CA ALA A 745 13.85 19.75 -0.17
C ALA A 745 15.19 20.45 -0.43
N LYS A 746 15.21 21.79 -0.53
CA LYS A 746 16.44 22.58 -0.70
C LYS A 746 17.38 22.54 0.52
N SER A 747 16.86 22.21 1.70
CA SER A 747 17.67 22.10 2.92
C SER A 747 18.38 20.75 3.07
N VAL A 748 17.97 19.75 2.28
CA VAL A 748 18.62 18.44 2.22
C VAL A 748 19.98 18.60 1.54
N PRO A 749 21.09 18.13 2.16
CA PRO A 749 22.41 18.21 1.56
C PRO A 749 22.49 17.51 0.20
N LEU A 750 23.08 18.18 -0.79
CA LEU A 750 23.34 17.57 -2.09
C LEU A 750 24.48 16.55 -1.99
N ALA A 751 24.28 15.40 -2.61
CA ALA A 751 25.33 14.42 -2.83
C ALA A 751 26.46 14.98 -3.72
N VAL A 752 27.71 14.68 -3.34
CA VAL A 752 28.91 15.02 -4.10
C VAL A 752 29.45 13.75 -4.77
N ASP A 753 29.66 13.80 -6.08
CA ASP A 753 30.38 12.74 -6.81
C ASP A 753 31.87 12.79 -6.40
N GLU A 754 32.47 11.64 -6.12
CA GLU A 754 33.93 11.58 -5.90
C GLU A 754 34.66 12.01 -7.19
N GLU A 755 35.63 12.91 -7.08
CA GLU A 755 36.50 13.25 -8.21
C GLU A 755 37.20 11.96 -8.68
N LEU A 756 36.96 11.57 -9.94
CA LEU A 756 37.79 10.56 -10.59
C LEU A 756 39.26 11.00 -10.40
N PRO A 757 40.16 10.15 -9.88
CA PRO A 757 41.56 10.52 -9.78
C PRO A 757 42.02 10.92 -11.18
N VAL A 758 42.38 12.19 -11.33
CA VAL A 758 43.06 12.70 -12.53
C VAL A 758 44.27 11.80 -12.67
N ASN A 759 44.27 10.95 -13.70
CA ASN A 759 45.40 10.08 -14.02
C ASN A 759 46.66 10.94 -13.96
N GLY A 760 47.43 10.73 -12.89
CA GLY A 760 48.74 11.31 -12.73
C GLY A 760 49.56 10.95 -13.95
N ALA A 761 50.22 11.96 -14.49
CA ALA A 761 51.09 11.88 -15.63
C ALA A 761 51.91 10.59 -15.66
N ALA A 762 51.99 9.99 -16.84
CA ALA A 762 52.98 8.98 -17.16
C ALA A 762 54.36 9.36 -16.61
N LYS A 763 54.92 8.48 -15.79
CA LYS A 763 56.34 8.17 -15.75
C LYS A 763 56.51 6.67 -15.57
#